data_AF-A0A8J4SDV1-F1
#
_entry.id   AF-A0A8J4SDV1-F1
#
_cell.length_a   1.000
_cell.length_b   1.000
_cell.length_c   1.000
_cell.angle_alpha   90.00
_cell.angle_beta   90.00
_cell.angle_gamma   90.00
#
_symmetry.space_group_name_H-M   'P 1'
#
loop_
_entity.id
_entity.type
_entity.pdbx_description
1 polymer ?
#
loop_
_entity_poly.entity_id
_entity_poly.type
_entity_poly.pdbx_seq_one_letter_code
_entity_poly.pdbx_strand_id
1 'polypeptide(L)'
;MKNTFLLGLYKLVFGFPAPILLAILLNEVRRAAFKRFVQTVSYLPHFISNVIVASMVIMFLSPTGGLINNLLAGIGIGPINFMNEPGLFRGIYVLSEVWQHIGWETIIYLAALTAIDPQLYEAADMDGASRLRKIWHVTLPGISPAIVITLILNIGKVLEIGFEKVFLMQNPAIYDTADIISTSNVNVIQNNISFWPKGFNLSMYKLVLGDPQIWTAYRNTIIYTVLGTLISLVVTSTGAYALSRKDMALRNSFTVLIVITMFFSGGMIPTFLVVRSLNLVDTVWGMVLPGAVSTWNLILMRTFFSGIPKELEESGRMDGLNDIGIFIRIIVPLSKASFATIALFYAVGMWNNFIFPLLYLRSPDLFPLQVLLRNLVLAGSASSGDVTSIGGDNLVVEESLKYATIMVSTLPILVIYPFVQKYFVKGAMVVTMVAGCSGGNGADPQTNTKGNSTGITDNSTGAGKTFTALLDNNATFPYSKSWPIWSWLKEKTGVTLEVQTPSGKLDESLNLAIASKTLPDLMYMPNRKDSNKFGQQGALVDLMEHMDSMPNLKTWMKEYPEEAKAALSADGKMYMFPNQGFGETNRMIWMYRKDVFDKEGIQVPTTYEELHTALKTLKEKYPDSYPLSIRYGQIPDEMNANMTVNYGTGEGAYYDFDQKEWRYGPTEDNYKAMVGMWKSFYDEGLVPPDFLSLQTKQWQDMVSTGKSFVTIDYISRIDFFNNAMQQENPEFNMQFMAPPAGISGGKQLNPYFHYMEGGLTVASTSKNIDDVMKYMDFFYSEEGRTLSSWGVEGETFIKEGDTIKFKPEYNDVIEMRKQTGLQTSGTYTWIDFNAHLSLFSDDLKHAYEEAVKYDPPAMQPRPAFTEVENEVISITGQAIKKHRDESFAKFVTGSRSLADWEKYVEEINNLGVDKLLSTYKEAYDRVQNVQLSAK
;
A
#
# COMPACT_ATOMS: atom_id res chain seq x y z
N MET A 1 4.68 0.39 -20.71
CA MET A 1 5.19 1.27 -21.82
C MET A 1 4.09 1.87 -22.70
N LYS A 2 3.20 1.07 -23.32
CA LYS A 2 2.12 1.56 -24.22
C LYS A 2 1.26 2.67 -23.59
N ASN A 3 0.80 2.47 -22.36
CA ASN A 3 -0.05 3.45 -21.67
C ASN A 3 0.69 4.75 -21.34
N THR A 4 1.97 4.68 -20.96
CA THR A 4 2.81 5.86 -20.73
C THR A 4 2.93 6.71 -21.99
N PHE A 5 3.16 6.07 -23.13
CA PHE A 5 3.21 6.79 -24.38
C PHE A 5 1.85 7.41 -24.74
N LEU A 6 0.76 6.65 -24.63
CA LEU A 6 -0.59 7.12 -24.99
C LEU A 6 -1.09 8.25 -24.10
N LEU A 7 -0.95 8.14 -22.79
CA LEU A 7 -1.35 9.18 -21.85
C LEU A 7 -0.49 10.45 -22.01
N GLY A 8 0.82 10.29 -22.25
CA GLY A 8 1.71 11.41 -22.55
C GLY A 8 1.34 12.11 -23.85
N LEU A 9 1.02 11.34 -24.89
CA LEU A 9 0.54 11.86 -26.16
C LEU A 9 -0.80 12.59 -25.99
N TYR A 10 -1.76 12.03 -25.26
CA TYR A 10 -3.05 12.69 -25.01
C TYR A 10 -2.88 13.97 -24.19
N LYS A 11 -2.00 13.96 -23.18
CA LYS A 11 -1.64 15.19 -22.44
C LYS A 11 -1.03 16.24 -23.36
N LEU A 12 -0.19 15.85 -24.32
CA LEU A 12 0.35 16.77 -25.32
C LEU A 12 -0.75 17.28 -26.27
N VAL A 13 -1.65 16.43 -26.75
CA VAL A 13 -2.68 16.81 -27.73
C VAL A 13 -3.75 17.71 -27.10
N PHE A 14 -4.19 17.42 -25.87
CA PHE A 14 -5.29 18.14 -25.22
C PHE A 14 -4.82 19.16 -24.16
N GLY A 15 -3.75 18.85 -23.44
CA GLY A 15 -3.22 19.71 -22.39
C GLY A 15 -2.42 20.89 -22.92
N PHE A 16 -1.58 20.70 -23.94
CA PHE A 16 -0.74 21.79 -24.46
C PHE A 16 -1.54 22.93 -25.12
N PRO A 17 -2.59 22.69 -25.93
CA PRO A 17 -3.35 23.78 -26.55
C PRO A 17 -4.26 24.53 -25.57
N ALA A 18 -4.72 23.89 -24.50
CA ALA A 18 -5.74 24.45 -23.61
C ALA A 18 -5.32 25.78 -22.92
N PRO A 19 -4.10 25.92 -22.37
CA PRO A 19 -3.62 27.18 -21.80
C PRO A 19 -3.45 28.29 -22.85
N ILE A 20 -3.10 27.96 -24.09
CA ILE A 20 -2.99 28.93 -25.20
C ILE A 20 -4.38 29.51 -25.50
N LEU A 21 -5.38 28.62 -25.62
CA LEU A 21 -6.77 29.02 -25.83
C LEU A 21 -7.28 29.90 -24.68
N LEU A 22 -7.03 29.50 -23.43
CA LEU A 22 -7.42 30.30 -22.26
C LEU A 22 -6.71 31.67 -22.24
N ALA A 23 -5.43 31.74 -22.63
CA ALA A 23 -4.68 33.00 -22.72
C ALA A 23 -5.31 33.98 -23.72
N ILE A 24 -5.64 33.49 -24.92
CA ILE A 24 -6.27 34.28 -25.98
C ILE A 24 -7.66 34.75 -25.53
N LEU A 25 -8.46 33.86 -24.94
CA LEU A 25 -9.78 34.22 -24.41
C LEU A 25 -9.68 35.30 -23.32
N LEU A 26 -8.75 35.16 -22.38
CA LEU A 26 -8.50 36.16 -21.33
C LEU A 26 -7.94 37.48 -21.88
N ASN A 27 -7.24 37.45 -23.02
CA ASN A 27 -6.78 38.67 -23.69
C ASN A 27 -7.96 39.50 -24.22
N GLU A 28 -8.99 38.83 -24.74
CA GLU A 28 -10.19 39.45 -25.30
C GLU A 28 -11.17 39.99 -24.24
N VAL A 29 -11.00 39.62 -22.96
CA VAL A 29 -11.87 40.10 -21.87
C VAL A 29 -11.64 41.58 -21.59
N ARG A 30 -12.64 42.41 -21.92
CA ARG A 30 -12.63 43.87 -21.71
C ARG A 30 -12.78 44.29 -20.24
N ARG A 31 -13.52 43.51 -19.44
CA ARG A 31 -13.80 43.85 -18.03
C ARG A 31 -12.66 43.36 -17.14
N ALA A 32 -11.83 44.28 -16.67
CA ALA A 32 -10.67 43.96 -15.82
C ALA A 32 -11.03 43.16 -14.56
N ALA A 33 -12.16 43.45 -13.91
CA ALA A 33 -12.62 42.69 -12.73
C ALA A 33 -12.95 41.23 -13.06
N PHE A 34 -13.66 41.00 -14.17
CA PHE A 34 -14.00 39.65 -14.62
C PHE A 34 -12.74 38.89 -15.06
N LYS A 35 -11.83 39.54 -15.79
CA LYS A 35 -10.53 38.96 -16.17
C LYS A 35 -9.73 38.48 -14.96
N ARG A 36 -9.60 39.33 -13.93
CA ARG A 36 -8.91 38.99 -12.68
C ARG A 36 -9.59 37.84 -11.94
N PHE A 37 -10.93 37.84 -11.88
CA PHE A 37 -11.67 36.74 -11.26
C PHE A 37 -11.43 35.40 -11.96
N VAL A 38 -11.58 35.35 -13.29
CA VAL A 38 -11.36 34.13 -14.08
C VAL A 38 -9.91 33.66 -13.94
N GLN A 39 -8.93 34.58 -13.97
CA GLN A 39 -7.53 34.25 -13.70
C GLN A 39 -7.37 33.59 -12.33
N THR A 40 -7.83 34.23 -11.25
CA THR A 40 -7.71 33.67 -9.89
C THR A 40 -8.35 32.28 -9.77
N VAL A 41 -9.58 32.11 -10.28
CA VAL A 41 -10.28 30.82 -10.21
C VAL A 41 -9.57 29.75 -11.03
N SER A 42 -9.08 30.08 -12.23
CA SER A 42 -8.36 29.14 -13.09
C SER A 42 -6.98 28.74 -12.55
N TYR A 43 -6.34 29.59 -11.74
CA TYR A 43 -4.99 29.35 -11.20
C TYR A 43 -5.03 28.51 -9.93
N LEU A 44 -6.13 28.57 -9.17
CA LEU A 44 -6.27 27.93 -7.87
C LEU A 44 -6.05 26.40 -7.89
N PRO A 45 -6.58 25.63 -8.87
CA PRO A 45 -6.42 24.18 -8.91
C PRO A 45 -4.97 23.71 -8.89
N HIS A 46 -4.04 24.49 -9.45
CA HIS A 46 -2.62 24.14 -9.52
C HIS A 46 -1.98 23.92 -8.14
N PHE A 47 -2.51 24.58 -7.11
CA PHE A 47 -1.98 24.51 -5.75
C PHE A 47 -2.56 23.36 -4.94
N ILE A 48 -3.60 22.71 -5.45
CA ILE A 48 -4.21 21.53 -4.83
C ILE A 48 -3.27 20.33 -5.07
N SER A 49 -2.99 19.55 -4.02
CA SER A 49 -2.09 18.40 -4.11
C SER A 49 -2.69 17.29 -4.98
N ASN A 50 -1.82 16.46 -5.58
CA ASN A 50 -2.27 15.31 -6.38
C ASN A 50 -3.10 14.30 -5.58
N VAL A 51 -2.83 14.18 -4.27
CA VAL A 51 -3.64 13.36 -3.35
C VAL A 51 -5.09 13.85 -3.34
N ILE A 52 -5.30 15.15 -3.14
CA ILE A 52 -6.63 15.75 -3.09
C ILE A 52 -7.31 15.70 -4.46
N VAL A 53 -6.59 16.02 -5.54
CA VAL A 53 -7.18 15.97 -6.89
C VAL A 53 -7.61 14.57 -7.28
N ALA A 54 -6.80 13.54 -7.02
CA ALA A 54 -7.17 12.15 -7.27
C ALA A 54 -8.43 11.76 -6.49
N SER A 55 -8.47 12.09 -5.19
CA SER A 55 -9.66 11.90 -4.35
C SER A 55 -10.90 12.61 -4.91
N MET A 56 -10.75 13.85 -5.39
CA MET A 56 -11.85 14.62 -5.99
C MET A 56 -12.38 14.00 -7.28
N VAL A 57 -11.49 13.51 -8.14
CA VAL A 57 -11.88 12.86 -9.40
C VAL A 57 -12.70 11.61 -9.14
N ILE A 58 -12.23 10.75 -8.24
CA ILE A 58 -12.92 9.51 -7.86
C ILE A 58 -14.28 9.80 -7.23
N MET A 59 -14.33 10.79 -6.35
CA MET A 59 -15.56 11.31 -5.74
C MET A 59 -16.57 11.80 -6.78
N PHE A 60 -16.16 12.69 -7.69
CA PHE A 60 -17.07 13.27 -8.67
C PHE A 60 -17.62 12.23 -9.65
N LEU A 61 -16.85 11.19 -9.90
CA LEU A 61 -17.17 10.10 -10.82
C LEU A 61 -17.76 8.86 -10.12
N SER A 62 -17.99 8.91 -8.81
CA SER A 62 -18.54 7.78 -8.05
C SER A 62 -19.93 7.38 -8.55
N PRO A 63 -20.24 6.08 -8.73
CA PRO A 63 -21.58 5.61 -9.11
C PRO A 63 -22.60 5.82 -7.99
N THR A 64 -22.17 5.88 -6.73
CA THR A 64 -23.03 6.05 -5.55
C THR A 64 -22.99 7.48 -5.03
N GLY A 65 -23.64 8.39 -5.76
CA GLY A 65 -23.85 9.78 -5.34
C GLY A 65 -22.80 10.80 -5.83
N GLY A 66 -21.94 10.41 -6.78
CA GLY A 66 -21.00 11.31 -7.43
C GLY A 66 -21.70 12.43 -8.22
N LEU A 67 -21.09 13.61 -8.25
CA LEU A 67 -21.65 14.80 -8.89
C LEU A 67 -22.06 14.54 -10.35
N ILE A 68 -21.21 13.86 -11.12
CA ILE A 68 -21.45 13.60 -12.54
C ILE A 68 -22.61 12.62 -12.73
N ASN A 69 -22.67 11.55 -11.94
CA ASN A 69 -23.78 10.59 -12.00
C ASN A 69 -25.10 11.20 -11.54
N ASN A 70 -25.10 12.12 -10.58
CA ASN A 70 -26.30 12.86 -10.19
C ASN A 70 -26.81 13.78 -11.33
N LEU A 71 -25.91 14.43 -12.06
CA LEU A 71 -26.26 15.23 -13.23
C LEU A 71 -26.80 14.35 -14.37
N LEU A 72 -26.20 13.18 -14.60
CA LEU A 72 -26.66 12.19 -15.60
C LEU A 72 -28.04 11.62 -15.25
N ALA A 73 -28.28 11.31 -13.99
CA ALA A 73 -29.60 10.88 -13.51
C ALA A 73 -30.67 11.97 -13.75
N GLY A 74 -30.31 13.24 -13.59
CA GLY A 74 -31.17 14.39 -13.89
C GLY A 74 -31.61 14.50 -15.35
N ILE A 75 -30.90 13.87 -16.29
CA ILE A 75 -31.25 13.80 -17.72
C ILE A 75 -31.66 12.39 -18.17
N GLY A 76 -31.94 11.47 -17.23
CA GLY A 76 -32.47 10.13 -17.51
C GLY A 76 -31.44 9.08 -17.89
N ILE A 77 -30.15 9.33 -17.68
CA ILE A 77 -29.06 8.37 -17.92
C ILE A 77 -28.75 7.65 -16.60
N GLY A 78 -28.66 6.32 -16.64
CA GLY A 78 -28.31 5.50 -15.47
C GLY A 78 -26.88 5.75 -14.96
N PRO A 79 -26.56 5.38 -13.71
CA PRO A 79 -25.24 5.63 -13.14
C PRO A 79 -24.16 4.84 -13.88
N ILE A 80 -23.08 5.52 -14.26
CA ILE A 80 -21.90 4.95 -14.92
C ILE A 80 -20.79 4.80 -13.89
N ASN A 81 -20.16 3.62 -13.82
CA ASN A 81 -19.00 3.40 -12.97
C ASN A 81 -17.70 3.75 -13.71
N PHE A 82 -17.48 5.05 -13.90
CA PHE A 82 -16.36 5.59 -14.68
C PHE A 82 -14.98 5.05 -14.28
N MET A 83 -14.78 4.78 -12.98
CA MET A 83 -13.50 4.31 -12.44
C MET A 83 -13.28 2.80 -12.61
N ASN A 84 -14.27 2.04 -13.09
CA ASN A 84 -14.15 0.62 -13.42
C ASN A 84 -14.22 0.34 -14.92
N GLU A 85 -14.27 1.39 -15.76
CA GLU A 85 -14.33 1.29 -17.22
C GLU A 85 -12.96 1.64 -17.83
N PRO A 86 -12.15 0.65 -18.28
CA PRO A 86 -10.79 0.89 -18.77
C PRO A 86 -10.74 1.91 -19.92
N GLY A 87 -11.75 1.91 -20.80
CA GLY A 87 -11.82 2.83 -21.94
C GLY A 87 -11.84 4.31 -21.55
N LEU A 88 -12.36 4.64 -20.36
CA LEU A 88 -12.60 6.02 -19.92
C LEU A 88 -11.44 6.61 -19.13
N PHE A 89 -10.59 5.78 -18.50
CA PHE A 89 -9.53 6.22 -17.61
C PHE A 89 -8.60 7.27 -18.23
N ARG A 90 -8.16 7.05 -19.48
CA ARG A 90 -7.22 7.96 -20.14
C ARG A 90 -7.80 9.36 -20.33
N GLY A 91 -9.09 9.44 -20.66
CA GLY A 91 -9.81 10.72 -20.76
C GLY A 91 -9.95 11.39 -19.41
N ILE A 92 -10.36 10.64 -18.38
CA ILE A 92 -10.50 11.12 -17.00
C ILE A 92 -9.19 11.71 -16.48
N TYR A 93 -8.09 10.98 -16.62
CA TYR A 93 -6.77 11.42 -16.20
C TYR A 93 -6.37 12.72 -16.91
N VAL A 94 -6.43 12.74 -18.25
CA VAL A 94 -6.01 13.91 -19.05
C VAL A 94 -6.87 15.13 -18.74
N LEU A 95 -8.18 14.98 -18.61
CA LEU A 95 -9.07 16.09 -18.24
C LEU A 95 -8.77 16.64 -16.86
N SER A 96 -8.45 15.78 -15.89
CA SER A 96 -8.03 16.22 -14.54
C SER A 96 -6.71 16.99 -14.57
N GLU A 97 -5.76 16.59 -15.42
CA GLU A 97 -4.50 17.31 -15.65
C GLU A 97 -4.75 18.67 -16.26
N VAL A 98 -5.57 18.75 -17.32
CA VAL A 98 -5.92 20.02 -17.96
C VAL A 98 -6.58 20.93 -16.93
N TRP A 99 -7.58 20.47 -16.19
CA TRP A 99 -8.25 21.28 -15.18
C TRP A 99 -7.30 21.80 -14.10
N GLN A 100 -6.38 20.96 -13.62
CA GLN A 100 -5.45 21.36 -12.55
C GLN A 100 -4.39 22.36 -13.03
N HIS A 101 -3.94 22.27 -14.29
CA HIS A 101 -2.77 23.02 -14.77
C HIS A 101 -3.10 24.14 -15.76
N ILE A 102 -4.27 24.15 -16.40
CA ILE A 102 -4.60 25.07 -17.49
C ILE A 102 -4.36 26.53 -17.12
N GLY A 103 -4.82 26.96 -15.94
CA GLY A 103 -4.65 28.34 -15.52
C GLY A 103 -3.19 28.68 -15.24
N TRP A 104 -2.46 27.79 -14.56
CA TRP A 104 -1.05 27.98 -14.28
C TRP A 104 -0.23 28.14 -15.56
N GLU A 105 -0.41 27.23 -16.51
CA GLU A 105 0.32 27.22 -17.77
C GLU A 105 -0.10 28.38 -18.69
N THR A 106 -1.26 29.00 -18.47
CA THR A 106 -1.73 30.16 -19.24
C THR A 106 -0.84 31.39 -19.03
N ILE A 107 -0.11 31.46 -17.92
CA ILE A 107 0.67 32.64 -17.51
C ILE A 107 1.80 32.96 -18.49
N ILE A 108 2.50 31.94 -19.01
CA ILE A 108 3.57 32.17 -19.99
C ILE A 108 3.05 32.82 -21.27
N TYR A 109 1.87 32.39 -21.71
CA TYR A 109 1.23 32.91 -22.92
C TYR A 109 0.65 34.30 -22.69
N LEU A 110 0.07 34.57 -21.52
CA LEU A 110 -0.36 35.92 -21.15
C LEU A 110 0.82 36.90 -21.08
N ALA A 111 1.97 36.48 -20.59
CA ALA A 111 3.19 37.28 -20.63
C ALA A 111 3.62 37.53 -22.09
N ALA A 112 3.66 36.49 -22.92
CA ALA A 112 4.00 36.61 -24.35
C ALA A 112 3.09 37.58 -25.10
N LEU A 113 1.79 37.55 -24.79
CA LEU A 113 0.81 38.48 -25.36
C LEU A 113 1.12 39.95 -25.03
N THR A 114 1.65 40.24 -23.84
CA THR A 114 2.02 41.61 -23.45
C THR A 114 3.26 42.14 -24.17
N ALA A 115 4.07 41.26 -24.78
CA ALA A 115 5.26 41.64 -25.53
C ALA A 115 4.96 41.96 -27.02
N ILE A 116 3.73 41.72 -27.49
CA ILE A 116 3.34 42.05 -28.87
C ILE A 116 3.19 43.56 -29.00
N ASP A 117 3.79 44.13 -30.03
CA ASP A 117 3.69 45.55 -30.35
C ASP A 117 2.21 45.96 -30.57
N PRO A 118 1.67 46.91 -29.77
CA PRO A 118 0.32 47.43 -29.96
C PRO A 118 0.04 47.97 -31.36
N GLN A 119 1.07 48.50 -32.06
CA GLN A 119 0.92 49.06 -33.41
C GLN A 119 0.42 48.04 -34.43
N LEU A 120 0.76 46.76 -34.24
CA LEU A 120 0.29 45.68 -35.12
C LEU A 120 -1.23 45.47 -35.02
N TYR A 121 -1.82 45.69 -33.82
CA TYR A 121 -3.26 45.60 -33.63
C TYR A 121 -3.99 46.81 -34.21
N GLU A 122 -3.42 47.99 -34.04
CA GLU A 122 -3.95 49.24 -34.60
C GLU A 122 -3.94 49.22 -36.12
N ALA A 123 -2.84 48.76 -36.75
CA ALA A 123 -2.76 48.58 -38.19
C ALA A 123 -3.83 47.59 -38.71
N ALA A 124 -4.01 46.46 -38.03
CA ALA A 124 -5.03 45.48 -38.40
C ALA A 124 -6.47 46.03 -38.24
N ASP A 125 -6.71 46.89 -37.25
CA ASP A 125 -8.01 47.57 -37.08
C ASP A 125 -8.27 48.59 -38.20
N MET A 126 -7.23 49.30 -38.65
CA MET A 126 -7.31 50.20 -39.82
C MET A 126 -7.58 49.44 -41.12
N ASP A 127 -7.08 48.22 -41.26
CA ASP A 127 -7.33 47.32 -42.39
C ASP A 127 -8.70 46.59 -42.31
N GLY A 128 -9.52 46.88 -41.28
CA GLY A 128 -10.84 46.26 -41.10
C GLY A 128 -10.78 44.78 -40.70
N ALA A 129 -9.68 44.31 -40.09
CA ALA A 129 -9.53 42.94 -39.67
C ALA A 129 -10.49 42.57 -38.53
N SER A 130 -11.28 41.52 -38.73
CA SER A 130 -12.11 40.96 -37.67
C SER A 130 -11.25 40.37 -36.53
N ARG A 131 -11.82 40.20 -35.33
CA ARG A 131 -11.06 39.68 -34.17
C ARG A 131 -10.41 38.32 -34.43
N LEU A 132 -11.11 37.41 -35.10
CA LEU A 132 -10.55 36.11 -35.51
C LEU A 132 -9.36 36.28 -36.46
N ARG A 133 -9.41 37.25 -37.39
CA ARG A 133 -8.28 37.57 -38.27
C ARG A 133 -7.09 38.11 -37.49
N LYS A 134 -7.31 38.99 -36.50
CA LYS A 134 -6.26 39.51 -35.62
C LYS A 134 -5.62 38.39 -34.78
N ILE A 135 -6.43 37.47 -34.25
CA ILE A 135 -5.91 36.29 -33.54
C ILE A 135 -4.99 35.46 -34.44
N TRP A 136 -5.43 35.16 -35.66
CA TRP A 136 -4.67 34.32 -36.60
C TRP A 136 -3.41 34.99 -37.17
N HIS A 137 -3.44 36.29 -37.46
CA HIS A 137 -2.37 36.98 -38.21
C HIS A 137 -1.48 37.89 -37.36
N VAL A 138 -1.91 38.26 -36.15
CA VAL A 138 -1.13 39.11 -35.24
C VAL A 138 -0.81 38.33 -33.96
N THR A 139 -1.83 37.82 -33.27
CA THR A 139 -1.67 37.25 -31.94
C THR A 139 -0.89 35.93 -31.95
N LEU A 140 -1.32 34.92 -32.71
CA LEU A 140 -0.66 33.62 -32.77
C LEU A 140 0.78 33.70 -33.30
N PRO A 141 1.07 34.44 -34.39
CA PRO A 141 2.46 34.69 -34.81
C PRO A 141 3.28 35.40 -33.74
N GLY A 142 2.70 36.39 -33.05
CA GLY A 142 3.38 37.17 -32.00
C GLY A 142 3.77 36.35 -30.78
N ILE A 143 3.00 35.34 -30.39
CA ILE A 143 3.35 34.41 -29.28
C ILE A 143 4.00 33.11 -29.75
N SER A 144 4.24 32.94 -31.05
CA SER A 144 4.79 31.69 -31.61
C SER A 144 6.13 31.27 -30.99
N PRO A 145 7.08 32.15 -30.61
CA PRO A 145 8.31 31.72 -29.95
C PRO A 145 8.05 31.05 -28.60
N ALA A 146 7.10 31.58 -27.82
CA ALA A 146 6.70 31.01 -26.55
C ALA A 146 6.02 29.64 -26.73
N ILE A 147 5.13 29.51 -27.73
CA ILE A 147 4.48 28.24 -28.11
C ILE A 147 5.51 27.19 -28.49
N VAL A 148 6.44 27.50 -29.39
CA VAL A 148 7.44 26.54 -29.88
C VAL A 148 8.33 26.06 -28.73
N ILE A 149 8.76 26.95 -27.85
CA ILE A 149 9.64 26.58 -26.73
C ILE A 149 8.91 25.71 -25.72
N THR A 150 7.70 26.09 -25.32
CA THR A 150 6.91 25.23 -24.43
C THR A 150 6.53 23.91 -25.08
N LEU A 151 6.30 23.87 -26.39
CA LEU A 151 6.05 22.62 -27.10
C LEU A 151 7.27 21.69 -27.00
N ILE A 152 8.46 22.20 -27.28
CA ILE A 152 9.72 21.43 -27.17
C ILE A 152 9.90 20.91 -25.75
N LEU A 153 9.69 21.76 -24.73
CA LEU A 153 9.78 21.36 -23.33
C LEU A 153 8.75 20.30 -22.93
N ASN A 154 7.55 20.35 -23.50
CA ASN A 154 6.48 19.40 -23.21
C ASN A 154 6.67 18.07 -23.96
N ILE A 155 7.25 18.06 -25.16
CA ILE A 155 7.57 16.84 -25.91
C ILE A 155 8.54 15.97 -25.11
N GLY A 156 9.58 16.55 -24.49
CA GLY A 156 10.51 15.83 -23.63
C GLY A 156 9.85 15.18 -22.41
N LYS A 157 8.70 15.70 -21.97
CA LYS A 157 7.92 15.22 -20.82
C LYS A 157 6.84 14.19 -21.18
N VAL A 158 6.69 13.82 -22.46
CA VAL A 158 5.69 12.83 -22.89
C VAL A 158 5.90 11.46 -22.22
N LEU A 159 7.15 11.10 -21.93
CA LEU A 159 7.46 9.86 -21.21
C LEU A 159 7.42 10.02 -19.68
N GLU A 160 7.36 11.26 -19.18
CA GLU A 160 7.35 11.62 -17.77
C GLU A 160 5.92 11.94 -17.32
N ILE A 161 5.10 10.90 -17.24
CA ILE A 161 3.76 11.03 -16.66
C ILE A 161 3.87 11.14 -15.15
N GLY A 162 3.10 12.05 -14.56
CA GLY A 162 3.00 12.23 -13.13
C GLY A 162 2.60 10.93 -12.43
N PHE A 163 3.59 10.22 -11.89
CA PHE A 163 3.42 8.97 -11.15
C PHE A 163 2.36 9.13 -10.06
N GLU A 164 2.43 10.20 -9.28
CA GLU A 164 1.61 10.42 -8.09
C GLU A 164 0.11 10.26 -8.35
N LYS A 165 -0.43 10.96 -9.37
CA LYS A 165 -1.87 10.95 -9.63
C LYS A 165 -2.34 9.64 -10.27
N VAL A 166 -1.55 9.06 -11.18
CA VAL A 166 -1.86 7.74 -11.76
C VAL A 166 -1.85 6.66 -10.67
N PHE A 167 -0.84 6.70 -9.81
CA PHE A 167 -0.70 5.79 -8.67
C PHE A 167 -1.85 5.89 -7.67
N LEU A 168 -2.39 7.10 -7.47
CA LEU A 168 -3.58 7.27 -6.66
C LEU A 168 -4.80 6.71 -7.39
N MET A 169 -5.06 7.11 -8.64
CA MET A 169 -6.31 6.77 -9.32
C MET A 169 -6.43 5.31 -9.83
N GLN A 170 -5.35 4.53 -9.83
CA GLN A 170 -5.36 3.15 -10.35
C GLN A 170 -6.17 2.20 -9.43
N ASN A 171 -6.82 1.21 -10.04
CA ASN A 171 -7.44 0.08 -9.36
C ASN A 171 -7.44 -1.16 -10.27
N PRO A 172 -7.76 -2.36 -9.76
CA PRO A 172 -7.71 -3.60 -10.55
C PRO A 172 -8.54 -3.59 -11.84
N ALA A 173 -9.68 -2.87 -11.89
CA ALA A 173 -10.57 -2.87 -13.03
C ALA A 173 -10.08 -2.04 -14.22
N ILE A 174 -9.19 -1.05 -14.01
CA ILE A 174 -8.68 -0.15 -15.06
C ILE A 174 -7.19 -0.33 -15.36
N TYR A 175 -6.57 -1.34 -14.74
CA TYR A 175 -5.12 -1.58 -14.77
C TYR A 175 -4.55 -1.61 -16.19
N ASP A 176 -5.22 -2.29 -17.12
CA ASP A 176 -4.83 -2.41 -18.53
C ASP A 176 -4.61 -1.06 -19.24
N THR A 177 -5.22 0.00 -18.71
CA THR A 177 -5.16 1.36 -19.28
C THR A 177 -4.46 2.37 -18.38
N ALA A 178 -4.39 2.10 -17.08
CA ALA A 178 -3.79 2.96 -16.06
C ALA A 178 -2.31 2.67 -15.82
N ASP A 179 -1.84 1.44 -15.99
CA ASP A 179 -0.47 1.05 -15.67
C ASP A 179 0.56 1.69 -16.62
N ILE A 180 1.42 2.54 -16.09
CA ILE A 180 2.53 3.25 -16.75
C ILE A 180 3.89 2.68 -16.31
N ILE A 181 4.97 3.02 -17.03
CA ILE A 181 6.35 2.61 -16.72
C ILE A 181 6.73 2.91 -15.25
N SER A 182 6.20 4.01 -14.71
CA SER A 182 6.47 4.43 -13.34
C SER A 182 5.66 3.65 -12.28
N THR A 183 4.60 2.93 -12.65
CA THR A 183 3.68 2.22 -11.73
C THR A 183 3.76 0.70 -11.78
N SER A 184 4.53 0.12 -12.72
CA SER A 184 4.47 -1.29 -13.12
C SER A 184 4.99 -2.31 -12.10
N ASN A 185 4.89 -2.05 -10.79
CA ASN A 185 5.17 -2.95 -9.67
C ASN A 185 4.48 -2.53 -8.35
N VAL A 186 3.41 -1.71 -8.37
CA VAL A 186 2.81 -1.19 -7.13
C VAL A 186 1.29 -1.37 -7.12
N ASN A 187 0.78 -2.24 -6.23
CA ASN A 187 -0.65 -2.52 -6.06
C ASN A 187 -1.24 -1.74 -4.88
N VAL A 188 -2.13 -0.77 -5.14
CA VAL A 188 -2.98 -0.15 -4.11
C VAL A 188 -4.40 0.13 -4.62
N ILE A 189 -5.36 -0.11 -3.72
CA ILE A 189 -6.82 -0.01 -3.82
C ILE A 189 -7.28 1.39 -3.36
N GLN A 190 -8.35 1.95 -3.95
CA GLN A 190 -8.98 3.21 -3.48
C GLN A 190 -10.52 3.10 -3.35
N ASN A 191 -11.10 3.87 -2.41
CA ASN A 191 -12.55 4.05 -2.23
C ASN A 191 -12.97 5.44 -1.65
N ASN A 192 -14.29 5.70 -1.75
CA ASN A 192 -15.13 6.92 -1.66
C ASN A 192 -14.78 8.11 -0.72
N ILE A 193 -14.95 9.33 -1.26
CA ILE A 193 -14.92 10.66 -0.62
C ILE A 193 -16.05 11.51 -1.28
N SER A 194 -16.62 12.53 -0.61
CA SER A 194 -17.78 13.37 -1.00
C SER A 194 -17.51 14.88 -0.85
N PHE A 195 -18.09 15.72 -1.72
CA PHE A 195 -17.68 17.13 -1.95
C PHE A 195 -18.32 18.13 -0.98
N TRP A 196 -19.49 17.81 -0.42
CA TRP A 196 -20.26 18.73 0.42
C TRP A 196 -20.45 18.12 1.81
N PRO A 197 -20.08 18.81 2.91
CA PRO A 197 -20.37 18.31 4.24
C PRO A 197 -21.89 18.18 4.40
N LYS A 198 -22.36 16.95 4.62
CA LYS A 198 -23.76 16.71 5.02
C LYS A 198 -23.91 17.10 6.48
N GLY A 199 -24.08 18.40 6.72
CA GLY A 199 -24.30 19.00 8.03
C GLY A 199 -23.14 19.89 8.51
N PHE A 200 -23.47 21.00 9.18
CA PHE A 200 -22.50 21.91 9.78
C PHE A 200 -22.08 21.33 11.16
N ASN A 201 -20.94 20.64 11.22
CA ASN A 201 -20.45 19.98 12.45
C ASN A 201 -18.99 20.39 12.75
N LEU A 202 -18.79 21.19 13.80
CA LEU A 202 -17.48 21.68 14.24
C LEU A 202 -16.73 20.71 15.17
N SER A 203 -17.39 19.63 15.61
CA SER A 203 -16.84 18.68 16.59
C SER A 203 -15.64 17.91 16.05
N MET A 204 -15.63 17.63 14.75
CA MET A 204 -14.56 16.87 14.09
C MET A 204 -13.28 17.70 13.91
N TYR A 205 -13.42 19.02 13.71
CA TYR A 205 -12.28 19.93 13.72
C TYR A 205 -11.61 19.98 15.10
N LYS A 206 -12.37 19.86 16.20
CA LYS A 206 -11.79 19.78 17.56
C LYS A 206 -11.01 18.48 17.77
N LEU A 207 -11.42 17.38 17.15
CA LEU A 207 -10.75 16.08 17.25
C LEU A 207 -9.45 16.07 16.43
N VAL A 208 -9.48 16.55 15.19
CA VAL A 208 -8.28 16.76 14.35
C VAL A 208 -7.30 17.74 15.00
N LEU A 209 -7.78 18.88 15.50
CA LEU A 209 -6.92 19.87 16.17
C LEU A 209 -6.51 19.43 17.58
N GLY A 210 -7.14 18.39 18.13
CA GLY A 210 -6.79 17.80 19.42
C GLY A 210 -5.69 16.73 19.33
N ASP A 211 -5.41 16.21 18.14
CA ASP A 211 -4.40 15.18 17.91
C ASP A 211 -2.98 15.79 17.92
N PRO A 212 -2.11 15.41 18.88
CA PRO A 212 -0.73 15.88 18.92
C PRO A 212 0.09 15.53 17.68
N GLN A 213 -0.20 14.40 17.00
CA GLN A 213 0.52 13.99 15.79
C GLN A 213 0.28 14.97 14.64
N ILE A 214 -0.90 15.56 14.54
CA ILE A 214 -1.21 16.57 13.53
C ILE A 214 -0.35 17.82 13.74
N TRP A 215 -0.17 18.26 14.98
CA TRP A 215 0.70 19.40 15.29
C TRP A 215 2.18 19.11 15.04
N THR A 216 2.64 17.89 15.33
CA THR A 216 4.01 17.45 14.98
C THR A 216 4.21 17.44 13.47
N ALA A 217 3.26 16.88 12.72
CA ALA A 217 3.31 16.84 11.27
C ALA A 217 3.25 18.25 10.65
N TYR A 218 2.48 19.16 11.23
CA TYR A 218 2.46 20.59 10.89
C TYR A 218 3.81 21.25 11.11
N ARG A 219 4.40 21.04 12.29
CA ARG A 219 5.71 21.58 12.64
C ARG A 219 6.74 21.10 11.62
N ASN A 220 6.74 19.82 11.27
CA ASN A 220 7.67 19.26 10.27
C ASN A 220 7.44 19.85 8.89
N THR A 221 6.19 19.93 8.42
CA THR A 221 5.86 20.57 7.14
C THR A 221 6.33 22.02 7.09
N ILE A 222 6.11 22.80 8.16
CA ILE A 222 6.56 24.19 8.24
C ILE A 222 8.09 24.27 8.22
N ILE A 223 8.78 23.43 9.00
CA ILE A 223 10.24 23.38 9.04
C ILE A 223 10.79 23.06 7.65
N TYR A 224 10.33 21.98 7.01
CA TYR A 224 10.79 21.58 5.68
C TYR A 224 10.51 22.65 4.64
N THR A 225 9.31 23.23 4.66
CA THR A 225 8.91 24.27 3.71
C THR A 225 9.74 25.53 3.89
N VAL A 226 9.89 26.06 5.11
CA VAL A 226 10.62 27.31 5.37
C VAL A 226 12.12 27.12 5.17
N LEU A 227 12.71 26.11 5.83
CA LEU A 227 14.15 25.85 5.75
C LEU A 227 14.56 25.50 4.32
N GLY A 228 13.79 24.62 3.67
CA GLY A 228 14.06 24.23 2.31
C GLY A 228 13.86 25.36 1.31
N THR A 229 12.83 26.20 1.46
CA THR A 229 12.64 27.36 0.57
C THR A 229 13.77 28.36 0.73
N LEU A 230 14.22 28.65 1.95
CA LEU A 230 15.32 29.58 2.20
C LEU A 230 16.63 29.08 1.57
N ILE A 231 16.98 27.82 1.82
CA ILE A 231 18.18 27.21 1.23
C ILE A 231 18.07 27.21 -0.29
N SER A 232 16.90 26.83 -0.82
CA SER A 232 16.69 26.77 -2.26
C SER A 232 16.81 28.15 -2.91
N LEU A 233 16.27 29.20 -2.28
CA LEU A 233 16.41 30.58 -2.76
C LEU A 233 17.86 31.03 -2.76
N VAL A 234 18.63 30.76 -1.71
CA VAL A 234 20.04 31.15 -1.63
C VAL A 234 20.85 30.48 -2.74
N VAL A 235 20.74 29.15 -2.87
CA VAL A 235 21.51 28.40 -3.88
C VAL A 235 21.05 28.75 -5.30
N THR A 236 19.74 28.86 -5.53
CA THR A 236 19.18 29.22 -6.84
C THR A 236 19.57 30.63 -7.25
N SER A 237 19.45 31.61 -6.35
CA SER A 237 19.73 33.02 -6.68
C SER A 237 21.22 33.28 -6.90
N THR A 238 22.09 32.67 -6.10
CA THR A 238 23.54 32.80 -6.30
C THR A 238 23.99 32.15 -7.60
N GLY A 239 23.53 30.92 -7.89
CA GLY A 239 23.79 30.24 -9.16
C GLY A 239 23.24 31.00 -10.37
N ALA A 240 22.00 31.50 -10.26
CA ALA A 240 21.38 32.31 -11.29
C ALA A 240 22.11 33.64 -11.55
N TYR A 241 22.58 34.31 -10.49
CA TYR A 241 23.33 35.55 -10.61
C TYR A 241 24.65 35.32 -11.33
N ALA A 242 25.43 34.31 -10.93
CA ALA A 242 26.67 33.95 -11.61
C ALA A 242 26.44 33.66 -13.10
N LEU A 243 25.43 32.84 -13.43
CA LEU A 243 25.11 32.47 -14.82
C LEU A 243 24.46 33.60 -15.64
N SER A 244 23.98 34.66 -14.99
CA SER A 244 23.46 35.86 -15.67
C SER A 244 24.59 36.72 -16.26
N ARG A 245 25.81 36.63 -15.68
CA ARG A 245 26.99 37.39 -16.09
C ARG A 245 27.55 36.87 -17.41
N LYS A 246 27.80 37.77 -18.38
CA LYS A 246 28.34 37.40 -19.70
C LYS A 246 29.86 37.12 -19.67
N ASP A 247 30.53 37.67 -18.69
CA ASP A 247 31.97 37.60 -18.41
C ASP A 247 32.37 36.39 -17.56
N MET A 248 31.41 35.62 -17.04
CA MET A 248 31.71 34.38 -16.32
C MET A 248 32.33 33.32 -17.25
N ALA A 249 33.53 32.86 -16.91
CA ALA A 249 34.18 31.75 -17.60
C ALA A 249 33.30 30.48 -17.53
N LEU A 250 33.24 29.73 -18.65
CA LEU A 250 32.47 28.48 -18.78
C LEU A 250 30.95 28.61 -18.56
N ARG A 251 30.38 29.82 -18.60
CA ARG A 251 28.93 30.08 -18.43
C ARG A 251 28.07 29.16 -19.29
N ASN A 252 28.40 29.01 -20.58
CA ASN A 252 27.61 28.19 -21.50
C ASN A 252 27.71 26.70 -21.14
N SER A 253 28.89 26.21 -20.78
CA SER A 253 29.10 24.82 -20.36
C SER A 253 28.31 24.49 -19.09
N PHE A 254 28.36 25.35 -18.05
CA PHE A 254 27.56 25.17 -16.84
C PHE A 254 26.06 25.25 -17.12
N THR A 255 25.63 26.17 -17.99
CA THR A 255 24.22 26.27 -18.40
C THR A 255 23.76 24.96 -19.05
N VAL A 256 24.55 24.40 -19.97
CA VAL A 256 24.23 23.12 -20.63
C VAL A 256 24.15 21.98 -19.61
N LEU A 257 25.14 21.85 -18.70
CA LEU A 257 25.13 20.83 -17.66
C LEU A 257 23.90 20.90 -16.76
N ILE A 258 23.52 22.10 -16.33
CA ILE A 258 22.33 22.33 -15.49
C ILE A 258 21.05 22.01 -16.27
N VAL A 259 20.97 22.37 -17.56
CA VAL A 259 19.81 22.05 -18.40
C VAL A 259 19.69 20.55 -18.63
N ILE A 260 20.79 19.82 -18.78
CA ILE A 260 20.78 18.35 -18.92
C ILE A 260 20.09 17.69 -17.72
N THR A 261 20.34 18.15 -16.49
CA THR A 261 19.70 17.55 -15.30
C THR A 261 18.19 17.77 -15.24
N MET A 262 17.64 18.72 -16.01
CA MET A 262 16.20 18.91 -16.14
C MET A 262 15.53 17.86 -17.04
N PHE A 263 16.26 17.33 -18.04
CA PHE A 263 15.72 16.35 -19.00
C PHE A 263 16.14 14.92 -18.66
N PHE A 264 17.29 14.76 -18.01
CA PHE A 264 17.84 13.46 -17.63
C PHE A 264 17.95 13.43 -16.11
N SER A 265 17.09 12.63 -15.48
CA SER A 265 17.17 12.35 -14.04
C SER A 265 17.35 10.85 -13.82
N GLY A 266 18.02 10.49 -12.72
CA GLY A 266 18.17 9.08 -12.34
C GLY A 266 16.85 8.41 -11.95
N GLY A 267 15.77 9.17 -11.76
CA GLY A 267 14.53 8.65 -11.17
C GLY A 267 14.64 8.40 -9.67
N MET A 268 13.53 7.96 -9.07
CA MET A 268 13.38 7.89 -7.60
C MET A 268 14.42 6.98 -6.92
N ILE A 269 14.74 5.83 -7.53
CA ILE A 269 15.64 4.83 -6.92
C ILE A 269 17.09 5.36 -6.85
N PRO A 270 17.72 5.81 -7.95
CA PRO A 270 19.04 6.44 -7.86
C PRO A 270 19.10 7.66 -6.95
N THR A 271 18.06 8.50 -6.91
CA THR A 271 18.05 9.64 -5.96
C THR A 271 18.04 9.17 -4.51
N PHE A 272 17.31 8.10 -4.19
CA PHE A 272 17.35 7.48 -2.87
C PHE A 272 18.73 6.92 -2.52
N LEU A 273 19.38 6.24 -3.47
CA LEU A 273 20.73 5.70 -3.25
C LEU A 273 21.74 6.82 -2.94
N VAL A 274 21.62 7.98 -3.59
CA VAL A 274 22.45 9.15 -3.28
C VAL A 274 22.18 9.65 -1.86
N VAL A 275 20.92 9.89 -1.48
CA VAL A 275 20.54 10.33 -0.12
C VAL A 275 21.02 9.35 0.94
N ARG A 276 20.92 8.05 0.68
CA ARG A 276 21.43 6.98 1.55
C ARG A 276 22.95 6.99 1.65
N SER A 277 23.66 7.11 0.52
CA SER A 277 25.13 7.14 0.51
C SER A 277 25.73 8.34 1.25
N LEU A 278 24.97 9.44 1.32
CA LEU A 278 25.33 10.66 2.05
C LEU A 278 24.88 10.66 3.52
N ASN A 279 24.32 9.55 4.02
CA ASN A 279 23.76 9.43 5.37
C ASN A 279 22.69 10.49 5.71
N LEU A 280 21.89 10.88 4.71
CA LEU A 280 20.81 11.87 4.87
C LEU A 280 19.43 11.24 5.09
N VAL A 281 19.33 9.90 5.04
CA VAL A 281 18.11 9.14 5.33
C VAL A 281 17.70 9.36 6.78
N ASP A 282 16.40 9.55 6.99
CA ASP A 282 15.74 9.81 8.26
C ASP A 282 16.21 11.10 8.96
N THR A 283 16.52 12.12 8.14
CA THR A 283 16.93 13.43 8.64
C THR A 283 16.17 14.56 7.94
N VAL A 284 16.10 15.72 8.60
CA VAL A 284 15.61 16.97 8.00
C VAL A 284 16.37 17.32 6.72
N TRP A 285 17.66 17.00 6.64
CA TRP A 285 18.51 17.33 5.50
C TRP A 285 18.21 16.48 4.27
N GLY A 286 17.80 15.22 4.46
CA GLY A 286 17.29 14.37 3.37
C GLY A 286 16.06 14.98 2.70
N MET A 287 15.28 15.77 3.44
CA MET A 287 14.11 16.47 2.90
C MET A 287 14.44 17.78 2.19
N VAL A 288 15.49 18.48 2.64
CA VAL A 288 15.77 19.85 2.22
C VAL A 288 16.82 19.91 1.09
N LEU A 289 17.89 19.13 1.16
CA LEU A 289 19.04 19.28 0.27
C LEU A 289 18.82 18.72 -1.15
N PRO A 290 18.23 17.52 -1.34
CA PRO A 290 18.14 16.93 -2.68
C PRO A 290 17.36 17.78 -3.69
N GLY A 291 16.36 18.55 -3.21
CA GLY A 291 15.53 19.44 -4.02
C GLY A 291 15.96 20.92 -3.98
N ALA A 292 17.14 21.24 -3.44
CA ALA A 292 17.56 22.63 -3.20
C ALA A 292 17.73 23.47 -4.48
N VAL A 293 17.92 22.83 -5.64
CA VAL A 293 18.01 23.52 -6.93
C VAL A 293 17.07 22.88 -7.94
N SER A 294 16.00 23.61 -8.24
CA SER A 294 15.20 23.39 -9.44
C SER A 294 15.86 24.13 -10.61
N THR A 295 16.31 23.38 -11.61
CA THR A 295 16.88 23.92 -12.85
C THR A 295 15.94 24.94 -13.49
N TRP A 296 14.64 24.66 -13.49
CA TRP A 296 13.63 25.57 -14.04
C TRP A 296 13.60 26.91 -13.29
N ASN A 297 13.56 26.87 -11.96
CA ASN A 297 13.56 28.09 -11.13
C ASN A 297 14.85 28.90 -11.31
N LEU A 298 15.99 28.20 -11.45
CA LEU A 298 17.28 28.83 -11.71
C LEU A 298 17.30 29.55 -13.05
N ILE A 299 16.79 28.93 -14.11
CA ILE A 299 16.72 29.55 -15.45
C ILE A 299 15.82 30.79 -15.44
N LEU A 300 14.66 30.72 -14.78
CA LEU A 300 13.77 31.86 -14.61
C LEU A 300 14.47 33.01 -13.88
N MET A 301 15.11 32.71 -12.75
CA MET A 301 15.79 33.74 -11.95
C MET A 301 16.97 34.37 -12.70
N ARG A 302 17.75 33.54 -13.40
CA ARG A 302 18.88 33.98 -14.23
C ARG A 302 18.41 34.95 -15.31
N THR A 303 17.29 34.60 -15.96
CA THR A 303 16.73 35.42 -17.04
C THR A 303 16.27 36.78 -16.51
N PHE A 304 15.65 36.81 -15.32
CA PHE A 304 15.31 38.07 -14.67
C PHE A 304 16.55 38.92 -14.38
N PHE A 305 17.60 38.32 -13.79
CA PHE A 305 18.84 39.05 -13.50
C PHE A 305 19.53 39.56 -14.76
N SER A 306 19.47 38.81 -15.87
CA SER A 306 19.99 39.25 -17.16
C SER A 306 19.21 40.42 -17.78
N GLY A 307 17.97 40.66 -17.34
CA GLY A 307 17.16 41.82 -17.75
C GLY A 307 17.43 43.10 -16.96
N ILE A 308 18.25 43.04 -15.90
CA ILE A 308 18.61 44.24 -15.12
C ILE A 308 19.64 45.06 -15.92
N PRO A 309 19.44 46.39 -16.08
CA PRO A 309 20.37 47.26 -16.79
C PRO A 309 21.78 47.19 -16.18
N LYS A 310 22.80 47.04 -17.03
CA LYS A 310 24.20 46.91 -16.60
C LYS A 310 24.74 48.18 -15.96
N GLU A 311 24.19 49.32 -16.34
CA GLU A 311 24.56 50.65 -15.88
C GLU A 311 24.41 50.78 -14.36
N LEU A 312 23.41 50.10 -13.77
CA LEU A 312 23.21 50.07 -12.32
C LEU A 312 24.35 49.34 -11.61
N GLU A 313 24.87 48.28 -12.21
CA GLU A 313 25.97 47.50 -11.65
C GLU A 313 27.32 48.22 -11.81
N GLU A 314 27.55 48.86 -12.95
CA GLU A 314 28.73 49.68 -13.21
C GLU A 314 28.80 50.88 -12.25
N SER A 315 27.66 51.52 -11.97
CA SER A 315 27.55 52.54 -10.93
C SER A 315 27.96 51.98 -9.55
N GLY A 316 27.47 50.80 -9.18
CA GLY A 316 27.87 50.14 -7.94
C GLY A 316 29.36 49.81 -7.86
N ARG A 317 29.98 49.41 -8.99
CA ARG A 317 31.43 49.19 -9.07
C ARG A 317 32.22 50.49 -8.91
N MET A 318 31.74 51.60 -9.48
CA MET A 318 32.34 52.92 -9.26
C MET A 318 32.25 53.35 -7.79
N ASP A 319 31.18 52.96 -7.09
CA ASP A 319 31.00 53.17 -5.64
C ASP A 319 31.80 52.17 -4.77
N GLY A 320 32.64 51.33 -5.37
CA GLY A 320 33.51 50.38 -4.67
C GLY A 320 32.88 49.05 -4.27
N LEU A 321 31.69 48.71 -4.79
CA LEU A 321 31.06 47.41 -4.55
C LEU A 321 31.74 46.31 -5.38
N ASN A 322 32.04 45.18 -4.75
CA ASN A 322 32.40 43.93 -5.41
C ASN A 322 31.15 43.15 -5.85
N ASP A 323 31.30 42.01 -6.54
CA ASP A 323 30.16 41.26 -7.08
C ASP A 323 29.15 40.79 -6.03
N ILE A 324 29.61 40.44 -4.82
CA ILE A 324 28.74 40.10 -3.68
C ILE A 324 27.99 41.35 -3.20
N GLY A 325 28.68 42.49 -3.11
CA GLY A 325 28.10 43.78 -2.76
C GLY A 325 27.03 44.22 -3.77
N ILE A 326 27.28 44.07 -5.05
CA ILE A 326 26.32 44.32 -6.15
C ILE A 326 25.13 43.38 -6.02
N PHE A 327 25.37 42.08 -5.80
CA PHE A 327 24.30 41.10 -5.64
C PHE A 327 23.35 41.47 -4.47
N ILE A 328 23.90 41.72 -3.28
CA ILE A 328 23.10 41.96 -2.07
C ILE A 328 22.43 43.34 -2.08
N ARG A 329 23.11 44.39 -2.55
CA ARG A 329 22.62 45.78 -2.44
C ARG A 329 21.85 46.27 -3.66
N ILE A 330 22.05 45.69 -4.84
CA ILE A 330 21.42 46.13 -6.09
C ILE A 330 20.50 45.04 -6.62
N ILE A 331 21.03 43.84 -6.88
CA ILE A 331 20.29 42.78 -7.57
C ILE A 331 19.13 42.26 -6.71
N VAL A 332 19.38 41.86 -5.46
CA VAL A 332 18.34 41.32 -4.56
C VAL A 332 17.18 42.32 -4.34
N PRO A 333 17.42 43.60 -4.02
CA PRO A 333 16.34 44.58 -3.83
C PRO A 333 15.52 44.87 -5.10
N LEU A 334 16.14 44.88 -6.28
CA LEU A 334 15.44 45.03 -7.57
C LEU A 334 14.65 43.77 -7.94
N SER A 335 15.03 42.62 -7.38
CA SER A 335 14.47 41.31 -7.74
C SER A 335 13.41 40.77 -6.78
N LYS A 336 12.88 41.59 -5.86
CA LYS A 336 11.90 41.16 -4.85
C LYS A 336 10.71 40.38 -5.44
N ALA A 337 10.21 40.78 -6.61
CA ALA A 337 9.12 40.08 -7.29
C ALA A 337 9.53 38.68 -7.80
N SER A 338 10.75 38.55 -8.32
CA SER A 338 11.31 37.27 -8.78
C SER A 338 11.56 36.34 -7.59
N PHE A 339 12.16 36.84 -6.50
CA PHE A 339 12.35 36.09 -5.26
C PHE A 339 11.03 35.60 -4.66
N ALA A 340 10.01 36.47 -4.56
CA ALA A 340 8.69 36.08 -4.05
C ALA A 340 8.03 34.98 -4.90
N THR A 341 8.19 35.06 -6.23
CA THR A 341 7.63 34.08 -7.16
C THR A 341 8.32 32.72 -6.99
N ILE A 342 9.65 32.69 -6.99
CA ILE A 342 10.42 31.44 -6.86
C ILE A 342 10.30 30.84 -5.45
N ALA A 343 10.22 31.69 -4.42
CA ALA A 343 9.97 31.26 -3.05
C ALA A 343 8.66 30.46 -2.95
N LEU A 344 7.60 30.96 -3.61
CA LEU A 344 6.33 30.26 -3.66
C LEU A 344 6.46 28.90 -4.34
N PHE A 345 7.21 28.79 -5.43
CA PHE A 345 7.30 27.54 -6.19
C PHE A 345 7.98 26.46 -5.35
N TYR A 346 9.07 26.81 -4.67
CA TYR A 346 9.71 25.90 -3.72
C TYR A 346 8.80 25.58 -2.53
N ALA A 347 8.14 26.59 -1.96
CA ALA A 347 7.28 26.39 -0.80
C ALA A 347 6.10 25.45 -1.10
N VAL A 348 5.41 25.65 -2.22
CA VAL A 348 4.30 24.80 -2.66
C VAL A 348 4.80 23.38 -2.96
N GLY A 349 5.93 23.25 -3.65
CA GLY A 349 6.54 21.95 -3.93
C GLY A 349 6.88 21.18 -2.66
N MET A 350 7.48 21.85 -1.66
CA MET A 350 7.86 21.23 -0.39
C MET A 350 6.65 20.89 0.49
N TRP A 351 5.64 21.76 0.51
CA TRP A 351 4.43 21.55 1.31
C TRP A 351 3.59 20.37 0.78
N ASN A 352 3.52 20.20 -0.54
CA ASN A 352 2.75 19.14 -1.18
C ASN A 352 3.51 17.81 -1.31
N ASN A 353 4.78 17.77 -0.89
CA ASN A 353 5.63 16.60 -1.03
C ASN A 353 5.27 15.51 -0.01
N PHE A 354 4.87 14.33 -0.50
CA PHE A 354 4.65 13.13 0.32
C PHE A 354 5.51 11.94 -0.11
N ILE A 355 5.96 11.90 -1.37
CA ILE A 355 6.76 10.81 -1.93
C ILE A 355 8.16 10.76 -1.34
N PHE A 356 8.92 11.87 -1.40
CA PHE A 356 10.27 11.89 -0.84
C PHE A 356 10.30 11.68 0.68
N PRO A 357 9.35 12.20 1.47
CA PRO A 357 9.20 11.81 2.87
C PRO A 357 9.04 10.31 3.08
N LEU A 358 8.17 9.63 2.31
CA LEU A 358 8.02 8.17 2.42
C LEU A 358 9.31 7.42 2.05
N LEU A 359 10.04 7.96 1.07
CA LEU A 359 11.27 7.36 0.58
C LEU A 359 12.43 7.57 1.55
N TYR A 360 12.56 8.78 2.13
CA TYR A 360 13.71 9.22 2.89
C TYR A 360 13.52 9.14 4.40
N LEU A 361 12.30 9.25 4.92
CA LEU A 361 12.03 9.23 6.36
C LEU A 361 11.59 7.83 6.82
N ARG A 362 11.86 7.54 8.08
CA ARG A 362 11.52 6.29 8.76
C ARG A 362 10.83 6.57 10.10
N SER A 363 11.24 7.60 10.83
CA SER A 363 10.61 8.00 12.09
C SER A 363 9.28 8.75 11.89
N PRO A 364 8.18 8.29 12.53
CA PRO A 364 6.89 8.98 12.49
C PRO A 364 6.94 10.45 12.94
N ASP A 365 7.81 10.76 13.91
CA ASP A 365 7.99 12.12 14.44
C ASP A 365 8.60 13.10 13.44
N LEU A 366 9.12 12.62 12.30
CA LEU A 366 9.61 13.44 11.19
C LEU A 366 8.59 13.53 10.06
N PHE A 367 7.49 12.78 10.10
CA PHE A 367 6.56 12.77 8.98
C PHE A 367 5.88 14.12 8.79
N PRO A 368 5.83 14.64 7.55
CA PRO A 368 5.09 15.85 7.24
C PRO A 368 3.59 15.56 7.10
N LEU A 369 2.81 16.62 7.14
CA LEU A 369 1.34 16.59 7.09
C LEU A 369 0.79 15.80 5.90
N GLN A 370 1.44 15.85 4.73
CA GLN A 370 0.98 15.12 3.54
C GLN A 370 1.14 13.59 3.68
N VAL A 371 2.14 13.12 4.42
CA VAL A 371 2.30 11.69 4.73
C VAL A 371 1.22 11.25 5.70
N LEU A 372 0.96 12.04 6.74
CA LEU A 372 -0.10 11.76 7.71
C LEU A 372 -1.48 11.76 7.03
N LEU A 373 -1.77 12.74 6.16
CA LEU A 373 -3.00 12.81 5.40
C LEU A 373 -3.17 11.61 4.47
N ARG A 374 -2.11 11.24 3.73
CA ARG A 374 -2.12 10.00 2.93
C ARG A 374 -2.41 8.79 3.81
N ASN A 375 -1.72 8.64 4.93
CA ASN A 375 -1.89 7.51 5.82
C ASN A 375 -3.28 7.48 6.46
N LEU A 376 -3.91 8.62 6.75
CA LEU A 376 -5.29 8.69 7.25
C LEU A 376 -6.31 8.31 6.16
N VAL A 377 -6.10 8.79 4.94
CA VAL A 377 -6.90 8.41 3.77
C VAL A 377 -6.76 6.90 3.50
N LEU A 378 -5.55 6.36 3.62
CA LEU A 378 -5.26 4.93 3.41
C LEU A 378 -5.60 4.03 4.60
N ALA A 379 -5.51 4.50 5.85
CA ALA A 379 -5.82 3.72 7.05
C ALA A 379 -7.32 3.50 7.18
N GLY A 380 -8.11 4.54 6.91
CA GLY A 380 -9.53 4.37 6.67
C GLY A 380 -9.88 3.62 5.37
N SER A 381 -8.86 3.17 4.62
CA SER A 381 -8.97 2.23 3.50
C SER A 381 -8.42 0.82 3.79
N ALA A 382 -7.57 0.64 4.82
CA ALA A 382 -7.24 -0.68 5.37
C ALA A 382 -8.48 -1.31 6.04
N SER A 383 -9.44 -0.47 6.40
CA SER A 383 -10.80 -0.80 6.86
C SER A 383 -11.84 -0.80 5.73
N SER A 384 -11.48 -0.48 4.47
CA SER A 384 -12.45 -0.33 3.37
C SER A 384 -12.63 -1.60 2.53
N GLY A 385 -13.05 -2.67 3.19
CA GLY A 385 -14.09 -3.53 2.63
C GLY A 385 -15.41 -3.07 3.24
N ASP A 386 -16.31 -2.53 2.42
CA ASP A 386 -17.70 -2.10 2.71
C ASP A 386 -17.99 -0.65 3.12
N VAL A 387 -18.89 -0.02 2.35
CA VAL A 387 -19.95 0.85 2.87
C VAL A 387 -21.22 0.71 2.02
N THR A 388 -22.26 0.05 2.55
CA THR A 388 -23.64 0.52 2.37
C THR A 388 -24.38 0.49 3.72
N SER A 389 -25.08 1.60 4.01
CA SER A 389 -25.71 2.08 5.26
C SER A 389 -26.95 1.26 5.72
N ILE A 390 -27.47 1.30 6.96
CA ILE A 390 -28.00 2.41 7.83
C ILE A 390 -28.20 1.81 9.25
N GLY A 391 -28.01 2.42 10.43
CA GLY A 391 -27.69 3.77 10.95
C GLY A 391 -27.36 3.67 12.47
N GLY A 392 -27.05 4.69 13.27
CA GLY A 392 -26.74 6.11 13.08
C GLY A 392 -25.66 6.54 14.10
N ASP A 393 -25.14 7.75 13.90
CA ASP A 393 -24.12 8.50 14.68
C ASP A 393 -22.62 8.15 14.54
N ASN A 394 -22.21 6.90 14.28
CA ASN A 394 -20.76 6.60 14.22
C ASN A 394 -20.12 6.68 12.82
N LEU A 395 -20.89 6.61 11.73
CA LEU A 395 -20.37 6.79 10.34
C LEU A 395 -19.94 8.23 10.04
N VAL A 396 -20.52 9.22 10.73
CA VAL A 396 -20.19 10.63 10.55
C VAL A 396 -18.78 10.92 11.09
N VAL A 397 -18.27 10.12 12.02
CA VAL A 397 -17.02 10.38 12.74
C VAL A 397 -15.79 10.15 11.86
N GLU A 398 -15.76 9.10 11.02
CA GLU A 398 -14.56 8.74 10.24
C GLU A 398 -14.40 9.54 8.93
N GLU A 399 -15.48 9.74 8.17
CA GLU A 399 -15.45 10.56 6.95
C GLU A 399 -15.26 12.05 7.26
N SER A 400 -15.92 12.56 8.31
CA SER A 400 -15.76 13.97 8.72
C SER A 400 -14.37 14.26 9.26
N LEU A 401 -13.70 13.28 9.90
CA LEU A 401 -12.30 13.40 10.30
C LEU A 401 -11.38 13.48 9.07
N LYS A 402 -11.62 12.68 8.04
CA LYS A 402 -10.89 12.73 6.75
C LYS A 402 -11.08 14.10 6.07
N TYR A 403 -12.32 14.60 5.94
CA TYR A 403 -12.59 15.95 5.37
C TYR A 403 -12.00 17.07 6.20
N ALA A 404 -12.11 16.99 7.53
CA ALA A 404 -11.53 17.98 8.43
C ALA A 404 -10.00 18.01 8.28
N THR A 405 -9.35 16.85 8.12
CA THR A 405 -7.90 16.76 7.88
C THR A 405 -7.51 17.31 6.50
N ILE A 406 -8.30 17.04 5.45
CA ILE A 406 -8.09 17.61 4.11
C ILE A 406 -8.24 19.15 4.13
N MET A 407 -9.30 19.66 4.77
CA MET A 407 -9.53 21.10 4.89
C MET A 407 -8.43 21.77 5.70
N VAL A 408 -8.08 21.19 6.85
CA VAL A 408 -7.01 21.69 7.71
C VAL A 408 -5.69 21.75 6.93
N SER A 409 -5.30 20.68 6.23
CA SER A 409 -4.01 20.63 5.50
C SER A 409 -3.91 21.53 4.26
N THR A 410 -5.03 21.81 3.59
CA THR A 410 -5.05 22.60 2.35
C THR A 410 -5.18 24.11 2.61
N LEU A 411 -5.89 24.47 3.68
CA LEU A 411 -6.23 25.86 3.99
C LEU A 411 -5.01 26.79 4.14
N PRO A 412 -3.89 26.40 4.79
CA PRO A 412 -2.73 27.29 4.94
C PRO A 412 -2.13 27.72 3.59
N ILE A 413 -2.02 26.82 2.62
CA ILE A 413 -1.56 27.16 1.26
C ILE A 413 -2.55 28.10 0.56
N LEU A 414 -3.85 27.79 0.65
CA LEU A 414 -4.89 28.58 -0.02
C LEU A 414 -4.97 30.01 0.55
N VAL A 415 -4.71 30.19 1.85
CA VAL A 415 -4.67 31.51 2.49
C VAL A 415 -3.44 32.29 2.07
N ILE A 416 -2.27 31.66 1.92
CA ILE A 416 -1.04 32.32 1.49
C ILE A 416 -1.15 32.79 0.03
N TYR A 417 -1.86 32.04 -0.82
CA TYR A 417 -1.89 32.26 -2.27
C TYR A 417 -2.34 33.68 -2.68
N PRO A 418 -3.49 34.25 -2.23
CA PRO A 418 -3.92 35.59 -2.61
C PRO A 418 -2.89 36.70 -2.30
N PHE A 419 -2.12 36.53 -1.21
CA PHE A 419 -1.09 37.51 -0.82
C PHE A 419 0.14 37.45 -1.71
N VAL A 420 0.44 36.28 -2.29
CA VAL A 420 1.58 36.08 -3.19
C VAL A 420 1.21 36.34 -4.66
N GLN A 421 -0.05 36.10 -5.04
CA GLN A 421 -0.59 36.36 -6.38
C GLN A 421 -0.32 37.81 -6.86
N LYS A 422 -0.36 38.80 -5.96
CA LYS A 422 -0.09 40.21 -6.32
C LYS A 422 1.34 40.47 -6.83
N TYR A 423 2.30 39.63 -6.43
CA TYR A 423 3.69 39.68 -6.91
C TYR A 423 3.88 38.85 -8.19
N PHE A 424 3.07 37.80 -8.33
CA PHE A 424 3.10 36.88 -9.46
C PHE A 424 2.77 37.56 -10.80
N VAL A 425 1.75 38.44 -10.84
CA VAL A 425 1.38 39.22 -12.04
C VAL A 425 2.51 40.15 -12.49
N LYS A 426 3.37 40.62 -11.57
CA LYS A 426 4.55 41.44 -11.89
C LYS A 426 5.77 40.61 -12.30
N GLY A 427 5.88 39.37 -11.79
CA GLY A 427 6.94 38.42 -12.13
C GLY A 427 6.75 37.67 -13.45
N ALA A 428 5.52 37.58 -13.97
CA ALA A 428 5.22 36.90 -15.24
C ALA A 428 6.02 37.45 -16.46
N MET A 429 6.48 38.71 -16.42
CA MET A 429 7.38 39.30 -17.43
C MET A 429 8.72 38.56 -17.58
N VAL A 430 9.13 37.75 -16.60
CA VAL A 430 10.34 36.91 -16.63
C VAL A 430 10.28 35.84 -17.72
N VAL A 431 9.09 35.28 -17.97
CA VAL A 431 8.94 34.07 -18.80
C VAL A 431 9.05 34.40 -20.29
N THR A 432 8.76 35.65 -20.69
CA THR A 432 8.90 36.16 -22.06
C THR A 432 10.33 36.31 -22.55
N MET A 433 11.29 36.61 -21.67
CA MET A 433 12.68 36.84 -22.07
C MET A 433 13.43 35.54 -22.37
N VAL A 434 12.93 34.38 -21.91
CA VAL A 434 13.50 33.06 -22.21
C VAL A 434 13.23 32.66 -23.68
N ALA A 435 12.19 33.23 -24.30
CA ALA A 435 11.77 32.81 -25.62
C ALA A 435 12.57 33.38 -26.81
N GLY A 436 13.42 34.39 -26.57
CA GLY A 436 14.11 35.15 -27.62
C GLY A 436 15.53 34.72 -27.97
N CYS A 437 16.12 33.73 -27.29
CA CYS A 437 17.56 33.46 -27.39
C CYS A 437 17.88 31.96 -27.48
N SER A 438 17.64 31.32 -28.63
CA SER A 438 18.29 30.04 -28.96
C SER A 438 18.47 29.85 -30.46
N GLY A 439 19.65 30.21 -30.98
CA GLY A 439 20.10 29.85 -32.31
C GLY A 439 21.63 29.89 -32.40
N GLY A 440 22.27 28.75 -32.77
CA GLY A 440 23.65 28.69 -33.29
C GLY A 440 24.55 27.54 -32.80
N ASN A 441 24.63 26.46 -33.61
CA ASN A 441 25.69 25.45 -33.95
C ASN A 441 27.05 25.38 -33.19
N GLY A 442 27.80 24.27 -33.09
CA GLY A 442 27.72 22.91 -33.66
C GLY A 442 28.93 21.98 -33.31
N ALA A 443 28.73 20.66 -33.51
CA ALA A 443 29.59 19.51 -33.87
C ALA A 443 31.00 19.18 -33.24
N ASP A 444 31.05 18.05 -32.50
CA ASP A 444 31.94 16.83 -32.49
C ASP A 444 33.50 16.88 -32.57
N PRO A 445 34.28 15.78 -32.27
CA PRO A 445 34.03 14.55 -31.46
C PRO A 445 35.22 14.06 -30.55
N GLN A 446 34.91 13.08 -29.67
CA GLN A 446 35.74 11.98 -29.09
C GLN A 446 36.98 12.22 -28.19
N THR A 447 37.05 11.51 -27.05
CA THR A 447 38.14 10.54 -26.69
C THR A 447 37.80 9.68 -25.45
N ASN A 448 38.13 8.39 -25.55
CA ASN A 448 38.13 7.35 -24.52
C ASN A 448 39.20 7.56 -23.43
N THR A 449 38.96 7.10 -22.20
CA THR A 449 39.94 6.31 -21.43
C THR A 449 39.31 5.54 -20.25
N LYS A 450 39.66 4.26 -20.16
CA LYS A 450 39.46 3.34 -19.02
C LYS A 450 40.47 3.66 -17.90
N GLY A 451 40.14 3.32 -16.65
CA GLY A 451 41.10 3.36 -15.54
C GLY A 451 40.59 2.71 -14.26
N ASN A 452 41.23 1.59 -13.91
CA ASN A 452 40.92 0.60 -12.88
C ASN A 452 40.73 1.03 -11.42
N SER A 453 40.05 0.10 -10.74
CA SER A 453 40.02 -0.23 -9.31
C SER A 453 41.35 -0.31 -8.57
N THR A 454 41.33 0.07 -7.30
CA THR A 454 41.97 -0.54 -6.12
C THR A 454 41.20 0.01 -4.89
N GLY A 455 40.77 -0.74 -3.88
CA GLY A 455 41.37 -1.88 -3.21
C GLY A 455 42.06 -1.39 -1.93
N ILE A 456 41.36 -1.32 -0.80
CA ILE A 456 41.96 -1.16 0.53
C ILE A 456 41.20 -2.05 1.53
N THR A 457 41.92 -3.04 2.05
CA THR A 457 41.55 -3.92 3.16
C THR A 457 42.01 -3.34 4.48
N ASP A 458 41.04 -3.24 5.40
CA ASP A 458 40.99 -3.82 6.75
C ASP A 458 42.07 -3.52 7.81
N ASN A 459 41.58 -3.23 9.02
CA ASN A 459 42.23 -3.66 10.26
C ASN A 459 41.20 -3.75 11.40
N SER A 460 41.30 -4.88 12.10
CA SER A 460 40.33 -5.51 12.99
C SER A 460 40.49 -5.15 14.48
N THR A 461 39.43 -5.41 15.26
CA THR A 461 39.47 -5.95 16.64
C THR A 461 38.11 -6.64 16.94
N GLY A 462 38.11 -7.89 17.43
CA GLY A 462 36.89 -8.70 17.73
C GLY A 462 36.20 -8.30 19.05
N ALA A 463 35.03 -8.84 19.44
CA ALA A 463 34.26 -9.96 18.93
C ALA A 463 32.74 -9.78 19.22
N GLY A 464 31.93 -10.08 18.21
CA GLY A 464 30.47 -10.14 18.22
C GLY A 464 30.03 -10.24 16.76
N LYS A 465 29.44 -11.36 16.34
CA LYS A 465 29.02 -11.54 14.94
C LYS A 465 27.74 -10.75 14.71
N THR A 466 27.64 -10.06 13.58
CA THR A 466 26.46 -9.25 13.24
C THR A 466 25.84 -9.81 11.97
N PHE A 467 24.54 -10.13 12.02
CA PHE A 467 23.76 -10.55 10.85
C PHE A 467 22.73 -9.49 10.51
N THR A 468 22.49 -9.31 9.22
CA THR A 468 21.42 -8.44 8.73
C THR A 468 20.15 -9.25 8.55
N ALA A 469 19.00 -8.68 8.93
CA ALA A 469 17.71 -9.33 8.74
C ALA A 469 16.68 -8.40 8.11
N LEU A 470 15.80 -8.93 7.27
CA LEU A 470 14.55 -8.27 6.87
C LEU A 470 13.39 -9.01 7.51
N LEU A 471 12.73 -8.37 8.47
CA LEU A 471 11.61 -8.94 9.22
C LEU A 471 10.31 -8.18 8.92
N ASP A 472 9.17 -8.86 9.09
CA ASP A 472 7.87 -8.22 9.00
C ASP A 472 7.69 -7.13 10.08
N ASN A 473 6.79 -6.18 9.84
CA ASN A 473 6.43 -5.14 10.79
C ASN A 473 4.93 -5.11 11.04
N ASN A 474 4.51 -5.78 12.11
CA ASN A 474 3.10 -5.91 12.45
C ASN A 474 2.51 -4.59 12.98
N ALA A 475 1.37 -4.14 12.46
CA ALA A 475 0.75 -2.88 12.89
C ALA A 475 0.25 -2.89 14.34
N THR A 476 -0.15 -4.05 14.87
CA THR A 476 -0.69 -4.21 16.23
C THR A 476 0.42 -4.26 17.28
N PHE A 477 1.57 -4.84 16.94
CA PHE A 477 2.77 -4.93 17.76
C PHE A 477 4.01 -4.55 16.92
N PRO A 478 4.21 -3.25 16.63
CA PRO A 478 5.27 -2.81 15.73
C PRO A 478 6.64 -3.17 16.27
N TYR A 479 7.53 -3.56 15.36
CA TYR A 479 8.90 -3.91 15.68
C TYR A 479 9.58 -2.82 16.53
N SER A 480 10.26 -3.24 17.60
CA SER A 480 11.12 -2.36 18.38
C SER A 480 12.55 -2.91 18.48
N LYS A 481 13.52 -2.01 18.27
CA LYS A 481 14.94 -2.28 18.54
C LYS A 481 15.22 -2.45 20.03
N SER A 482 14.36 -1.92 20.89
CA SER A 482 14.52 -1.98 22.36
C SER A 482 13.93 -3.25 22.98
N TRP A 483 13.42 -4.17 22.18
CA TRP A 483 12.82 -5.39 22.72
C TRP A 483 13.86 -6.26 23.45
N PRO A 484 13.55 -6.69 24.69
CA PRO A 484 14.42 -7.56 25.50
C PRO A 484 14.91 -8.82 24.80
N ILE A 485 14.10 -9.41 23.91
CA ILE A 485 14.49 -10.63 23.18
C ILE A 485 15.80 -10.47 22.39
N TRP A 486 16.10 -9.28 21.85
CA TRP A 486 17.33 -9.06 21.11
C TRP A 486 18.57 -9.08 22.02
N SER A 487 18.45 -8.55 23.24
CA SER A 487 19.52 -8.66 24.23
C SER A 487 19.72 -10.09 24.72
N TRP A 488 18.62 -10.80 25.00
CA TRP A 488 18.73 -12.19 25.47
C TRP A 488 19.34 -13.11 24.40
N LEU A 489 18.92 -12.95 23.14
CA LEU A 489 19.52 -13.68 22.02
C LEU A 489 21.00 -13.36 21.85
N LYS A 490 21.39 -12.10 22.00
CA LYS A 490 22.81 -11.70 21.94
C LYS A 490 23.64 -12.34 23.05
N GLU A 491 23.11 -12.40 24.26
CA GLU A 491 23.79 -13.03 25.40
C GLU A 491 23.97 -14.54 25.18
N LYS A 492 22.93 -15.22 24.69
CA LYS A 492 22.94 -16.67 24.49
C LYS A 492 23.72 -17.13 23.27
N THR A 493 23.66 -16.36 22.18
CA THR A 493 24.25 -16.78 20.90
C THR A 493 25.51 -16.02 20.52
N GLY A 494 25.81 -14.89 21.18
CA GLY A 494 26.90 -13.98 20.79
C GLY A 494 26.64 -13.21 19.49
N VAL A 495 25.42 -13.30 18.93
CA VAL A 495 25.02 -12.69 17.66
C VAL A 495 24.20 -11.42 17.90
N THR A 496 24.53 -10.36 17.16
CA THR A 496 23.69 -9.15 17.07
C THR A 496 22.91 -9.17 15.75
N LEU A 497 21.60 -8.98 15.81
CA LEU A 497 20.74 -8.94 14.64
C LEU A 497 20.41 -7.49 14.24
N GLU A 498 20.91 -7.06 13.08
CA GLU A 498 20.55 -5.78 12.47
C GLU A 498 19.28 -5.93 11.64
N VAL A 499 18.14 -5.74 12.29
CA VAL A 499 16.83 -5.85 11.67
C VAL A 499 16.49 -4.59 10.87
N GLN A 500 16.08 -4.82 9.64
CA GLN A 500 15.39 -3.89 8.75
C GLN A 500 13.92 -4.29 8.69
N THR A 501 13.03 -3.31 8.75
CA THR A 501 11.60 -3.52 8.53
C THR A 501 11.17 -2.86 7.22
N PRO A 502 10.21 -3.46 6.50
CA PRO A 502 9.71 -2.89 5.26
C PRO A 502 9.02 -1.54 5.53
N SER A 503 9.29 -0.54 4.68
CA SER A 503 8.60 0.77 4.71
C SER A 503 7.21 0.75 4.07
N GLY A 504 6.78 -0.43 3.60
CA GLY A 504 5.53 -0.73 2.90
C GLY A 504 5.16 -2.20 3.10
N LYS A 505 4.54 -2.85 2.10
CA LYS A 505 4.26 -4.30 2.19
C LYS A 505 5.56 -5.10 2.18
N LEU A 506 5.61 -6.18 2.96
CA LEU A 506 6.77 -7.08 3.03
C LEU A 506 7.13 -7.65 1.65
N ASP A 507 6.14 -8.10 0.87
CA ASP A 507 6.35 -8.69 -0.46
C ASP A 507 7.07 -7.75 -1.43
N GLU A 508 6.76 -6.46 -1.38
CA GLU A 508 7.43 -5.45 -2.23
C GLU A 508 8.90 -5.30 -1.84
N SER A 509 9.18 -5.29 -0.54
CA SER A 509 10.54 -5.18 -0.01
C SER A 509 11.36 -6.42 -0.32
N LEU A 510 10.76 -7.62 -0.25
CA LEU A 510 11.38 -8.89 -0.63
C LEU A 510 11.70 -8.91 -2.13
N ASN A 511 10.74 -8.59 -2.99
CA ASN A 511 10.95 -8.53 -4.44
C ASN A 511 12.04 -7.53 -4.83
N LEU A 512 12.07 -6.36 -4.19
CA LEU A 512 13.11 -5.36 -4.40
C LEU A 512 14.48 -5.86 -3.93
N ALA A 513 14.57 -6.46 -2.75
CA ALA A 513 15.81 -7.01 -2.21
C ALA A 513 16.38 -8.09 -3.16
N ILE A 514 15.54 -9.00 -3.64
CA ILE A 514 15.93 -10.06 -4.59
C ILE A 514 16.35 -9.48 -5.94
N ALA A 515 15.58 -8.54 -6.50
CA ALA A 515 15.92 -7.89 -7.76
C ALA A 515 17.22 -7.08 -7.69
N SER A 516 17.49 -6.45 -6.53
CA SER A 516 18.71 -5.66 -6.30
C SER A 516 19.98 -6.51 -6.09
N LYS A 517 19.83 -7.83 -5.86
CA LYS A 517 20.90 -8.76 -5.48
C LYS A 517 21.67 -8.34 -4.21
N THR A 518 21.12 -7.45 -3.39
CA THR A 518 21.66 -7.07 -2.08
C THR A 518 20.73 -7.61 -0.99
N LEU A 519 20.77 -8.92 -0.78
CA LEU A 519 19.92 -9.62 0.17
C LEU A 519 20.51 -9.53 1.59
N PRO A 520 19.68 -9.25 2.62
CA PRO A 520 20.04 -9.48 4.02
C PRO A 520 20.36 -10.96 4.28
N ASP A 521 21.12 -11.24 5.34
CA ASP A 521 21.50 -12.61 5.69
C ASP A 521 20.27 -13.48 6.00
N LEU A 522 19.33 -12.94 6.78
CA LEU A 522 18.05 -13.56 7.14
C LEU A 522 16.87 -12.77 6.58
N MET A 523 15.85 -13.47 6.09
CA MET A 523 14.62 -12.82 5.63
C MET A 523 13.40 -13.60 6.09
N TYR A 524 12.43 -12.91 6.66
CA TYR A 524 11.10 -13.47 6.88
C TYR A 524 10.35 -13.49 5.56
N MET A 525 9.85 -14.66 5.18
CA MET A 525 8.97 -14.85 4.03
C MET A 525 7.58 -15.22 4.52
N PRO A 526 6.52 -14.63 3.94
CA PRO A 526 5.17 -14.86 4.43
C PRO A 526 4.59 -16.21 4.00
N ASN A 527 5.12 -16.83 2.95
CA ASN A 527 4.63 -18.12 2.48
C ASN A 527 5.69 -18.98 1.79
N ARG A 528 5.42 -20.29 1.74
CA ARG A 528 6.29 -21.32 1.14
C ARG A 528 6.38 -21.22 -0.38
N LYS A 529 5.32 -20.75 -1.04
CA LYS A 529 5.28 -20.61 -2.51
C LYS A 529 6.37 -19.64 -2.96
N ASP A 530 6.47 -18.49 -2.30
CA ASP A 530 7.48 -17.48 -2.59
C ASP A 530 8.88 -17.95 -2.23
N SER A 531 9.07 -18.60 -1.07
CA SER A 531 10.39 -19.16 -0.74
C SER A 531 10.85 -20.20 -1.75
N ASN A 532 9.97 -21.08 -2.19
CA ASN A 532 10.30 -22.12 -3.17
C ASN A 532 10.65 -21.49 -4.53
N LYS A 533 9.85 -20.52 -4.98
CA LYS A 533 10.12 -19.76 -6.20
C LYS A 533 11.50 -19.09 -6.15
N PHE A 534 11.80 -18.35 -5.09
CA PHE A 534 13.06 -17.61 -4.98
C PHE A 534 14.26 -18.54 -4.74
N GLY A 535 14.07 -19.62 -4.00
CA GLY A 535 15.07 -20.67 -3.83
C GLY A 535 15.43 -21.35 -5.14
N GLN A 536 14.44 -21.72 -5.95
CA GLN A 536 14.64 -22.32 -7.28
C GLN A 536 15.33 -21.35 -8.26
N GLN A 537 15.14 -20.04 -8.08
CA GLN A 537 15.87 -18.99 -8.81
C GLN A 537 17.30 -18.75 -8.27
N GLY A 538 17.71 -19.47 -7.22
CA GLY A 538 19.04 -19.40 -6.63
C GLY A 538 19.25 -18.24 -5.65
N ALA A 539 18.18 -17.58 -5.20
CA ALA A 539 18.27 -16.47 -4.24
C ALA A 539 18.42 -16.94 -2.78
N LEU A 540 18.01 -18.17 -2.47
CA LEU A 540 18.01 -18.72 -1.11
C LEU A 540 18.91 -19.96 -1.01
N VAL A 541 19.46 -20.20 0.18
CA VAL A 541 20.27 -21.39 0.51
C VAL A 541 19.36 -22.61 0.66
N ASP A 542 19.83 -23.77 0.16
CA ASP A 542 19.25 -25.06 0.54
C ASP A 542 19.73 -25.46 1.93
N LEU A 543 18.82 -25.41 2.90
CA LEU A 543 19.10 -25.70 4.30
C LEU A 543 19.59 -27.14 4.50
N MET A 544 19.18 -28.06 3.62
CA MET A 544 19.57 -29.48 3.71
C MET A 544 21.07 -29.70 3.48
N GLU A 545 21.75 -28.81 2.76
CA GLU A 545 23.21 -28.89 2.52
C GLU A 545 24.04 -28.50 3.76
N HIS A 546 23.43 -27.88 4.78
CA HIS A 546 24.11 -27.38 5.96
C HIS A 546 23.68 -28.07 7.27
N MET A 547 23.04 -29.24 7.17
CA MET A 547 22.52 -29.98 8.34
C MET A 547 23.59 -30.37 9.37
N ASP A 548 24.85 -30.50 8.96
CA ASP A 548 25.98 -30.75 9.88
C ASP A 548 26.21 -29.59 10.87
N SER A 549 25.84 -28.37 10.49
CA SER A 549 25.87 -27.20 11.38
C SER A 549 24.61 -27.06 12.23
N MET A 550 23.60 -27.91 12.05
CA MET A 550 22.28 -27.81 12.67
C MET A 550 21.81 -29.14 13.33
N PRO A 551 22.52 -29.63 14.38
CA PRO A 551 22.18 -30.89 15.04
C PRO A 551 20.82 -30.88 15.78
N ASN A 552 20.37 -29.73 16.29
CA ASN A 552 19.09 -29.63 16.96
C ASN A 552 17.94 -29.74 15.94
N LEU A 553 18.04 -29.03 14.80
CA LEU A 553 17.09 -29.15 13.70
C LEU A 553 17.03 -30.59 13.17
N LYS A 554 18.17 -31.27 13.05
CA LYS A 554 18.21 -32.70 12.64
C LYS A 554 17.46 -33.62 13.60
N THR A 555 17.48 -33.30 14.88
CA THR A 555 16.72 -34.03 15.91
C THR A 555 15.24 -33.71 15.82
N TRP A 556 14.91 -32.42 15.70
CA TRP A 556 13.55 -31.92 15.50
C TRP A 556 12.87 -32.56 14.28
N MET A 557 13.55 -32.66 13.14
CA MET A 557 13.01 -33.29 11.92
C MET A 557 12.68 -34.79 12.08
N LYS A 558 13.33 -35.49 13.02
CA LYS A 558 13.00 -36.89 13.31
C LYS A 558 11.75 -37.02 14.18
N GLU A 559 11.53 -36.03 15.03
CA GLU A 559 10.35 -35.94 15.90
C GLU A 559 9.11 -35.45 15.11
N TYR A 560 9.30 -34.52 14.17
CA TYR A 560 8.27 -33.88 13.36
C TYR A 560 8.50 -34.12 11.84
N PRO A 561 8.46 -35.38 11.37
CA PRO A 561 8.82 -35.72 9.99
C PRO A 561 7.84 -35.19 8.95
N GLU A 562 6.56 -35.04 9.30
CA GLU A 562 5.55 -34.54 8.36
C GLU A 562 5.68 -33.02 8.16
N GLU A 563 5.94 -32.27 9.22
CA GLU A 563 6.23 -30.83 9.16
C GLU A 563 7.55 -30.54 8.44
N ALA A 564 8.56 -31.40 8.63
CA ALA A 564 9.81 -31.34 7.88
C ALA A 564 9.60 -31.60 6.38
N LYS A 565 8.78 -32.59 6.00
CA LYS A 565 8.42 -32.83 4.58
C LYS A 565 7.63 -31.68 3.98
N ALA A 566 6.70 -31.10 4.74
CA ALA A 566 5.90 -29.96 4.30
C ALA A 566 6.75 -28.70 4.01
N ALA A 567 7.97 -28.63 4.55
CA ALA A 567 8.93 -27.57 4.28
C ALA A 567 9.73 -27.76 2.97
N LEU A 568 9.63 -28.91 2.31
CA LEU A 568 10.37 -29.20 1.07
C LEU A 568 9.79 -28.48 -0.15
N SER A 569 10.69 -28.16 -1.07
CA SER A 569 10.45 -27.61 -2.40
C SER A 569 10.25 -28.73 -3.43
N ALA A 570 9.71 -28.37 -4.61
CA ALA A 570 9.44 -29.31 -5.70
C ALA A 570 10.71 -30.01 -6.23
N ASP A 571 11.88 -29.39 -6.05
CA ASP A 571 13.20 -29.94 -6.42
C ASP A 571 13.85 -30.76 -5.29
N GLY A 572 13.12 -31.03 -4.19
CA GLY A 572 13.58 -31.83 -3.06
C GLY A 572 14.45 -31.06 -2.05
N LYS A 573 14.60 -29.73 -2.22
CA LYS A 573 15.40 -28.86 -1.36
C LYS A 573 14.57 -28.22 -0.25
N MET A 574 15.20 -27.65 0.78
CA MET A 574 14.51 -26.90 1.82
C MET A 574 15.01 -25.45 1.84
N TYR A 575 14.15 -24.48 1.52
CA TYR A 575 14.57 -23.07 1.42
C TYR A 575 14.14 -22.17 2.59
N MET A 576 13.27 -22.69 3.46
CA MET A 576 12.73 -21.98 4.61
C MET A 576 12.72 -22.90 5.82
N PHE A 577 13.11 -22.37 6.98
CA PHE A 577 13.11 -23.10 8.24
C PHE A 577 11.70 -23.59 8.59
N PRO A 578 11.52 -24.86 9.00
CA PRO A 578 10.21 -25.39 9.40
C PRO A 578 9.72 -24.76 10.71
N ASN A 579 8.42 -24.53 10.84
CA ASN A 579 7.85 -23.97 12.08
C ASN A 579 6.99 -24.99 12.81
N GLN A 580 6.87 -24.84 14.12
CA GLN A 580 6.01 -25.67 14.96
C GLN A 580 5.48 -24.92 16.18
N GLY A 581 4.25 -25.25 16.58
CA GLY A 581 3.60 -24.77 17.81
C GLY A 581 2.65 -23.59 17.63
N PHE A 582 3.00 -22.54 16.88
CA PHE A 582 2.11 -21.37 16.76
C PHE A 582 0.92 -21.59 15.85
N GLY A 583 1.01 -22.56 14.93
CA GLY A 583 -0.13 -22.99 14.12
C GLY A 583 -1.37 -23.34 14.97
N GLU A 584 -1.17 -23.73 16.23
CA GLU A 584 -2.24 -23.94 17.21
C GLU A 584 -3.09 -22.71 17.47
N THR A 585 -2.48 -21.53 17.45
CA THR A 585 -3.19 -20.27 17.69
C THR A 585 -4.18 -19.89 16.58
N ASN A 586 -4.07 -20.54 15.41
CA ASN A 586 -4.88 -20.26 14.22
C ASN A 586 -6.06 -21.23 14.05
N ARG A 587 -6.42 -22.00 15.07
CA ARG A 587 -7.55 -22.93 15.04
C ARG A 587 -8.84 -22.19 14.71
N MET A 588 -9.61 -22.74 13.77
CA MET A 588 -10.95 -22.26 13.44
C MET A 588 -11.99 -23.23 13.97
N ILE A 589 -12.97 -22.69 14.69
CA ILE A 589 -13.96 -23.47 15.41
C ILE A 589 -15.36 -22.90 15.19
N TRP A 590 -16.36 -23.75 15.44
CA TRP A 590 -17.71 -23.29 15.65
C TRP A 590 -17.86 -22.72 17.06
N MET A 591 -18.64 -21.65 17.17
CA MET A 591 -18.94 -20.99 18.44
C MET A 591 -20.43 -20.69 18.52
N TYR A 592 -20.95 -20.71 19.74
CA TYR A 592 -22.36 -20.44 20.01
C TYR A 592 -22.55 -19.64 21.31
N ARG A 593 -23.62 -18.83 21.33
CA ARG A 593 -24.02 -18.03 22.50
C ARG A 593 -24.67 -18.94 23.53
N LYS A 594 -23.85 -19.47 24.42
CA LYS A 594 -24.27 -20.41 25.48
C LYS A 594 -25.37 -19.80 26.35
N ASP A 595 -25.24 -18.53 26.70
CA ASP A 595 -26.22 -17.80 27.49
C ASP A 595 -27.60 -17.75 26.82
N VAL A 596 -27.64 -17.59 25.50
CA VAL A 596 -28.90 -17.59 24.73
C VAL A 596 -29.47 -19.00 24.62
N PHE A 597 -28.63 -20.01 24.36
CA PHE A 597 -29.07 -21.40 24.25
C PHE A 597 -29.66 -21.92 25.57
N ASP A 598 -28.97 -21.66 26.69
CA ASP A 598 -29.44 -22.05 28.02
C ASP A 598 -30.75 -21.35 28.38
N LYS A 599 -30.84 -20.04 28.14
CA LYS A 599 -32.05 -19.25 28.39
C LYS A 599 -33.25 -19.78 27.60
N GLU A 600 -33.01 -20.16 26.35
CA GLU A 600 -34.07 -20.60 25.44
C GLU A 600 -34.34 -22.11 25.47
N GLY A 601 -33.58 -22.89 26.25
CA GLY A 601 -33.70 -24.34 26.39
C GLY A 601 -33.29 -25.11 25.13
N ILE A 602 -32.39 -24.56 24.32
CA ILE A 602 -31.95 -25.15 23.05
C ILE A 602 -30.74 -26.06 23.31
N GLN A 603 -30.84 -27.32 22.89
CA GLN A 603 -29.71 -28.25 22.94
C GLN A 603 -28.66 -27.87 21.89
N VAL A 604 -27.38 -28.03 22.24
CA VAL A 604 -26.26 -27.75 21.32
C VAL A 604 -26.31 -28.77 20.17
N PRO A 605 -26.38 -28.32 18.89
CA PRO A 605 -26.56 -29.21 17.77
C PRO A 605 -25.30 -30.03 17.47
N THR A 606 -25.50 -31.30 17.13
CA THR A 606 -24.43 -32.24 16.75
C THR A 606 -24.46 -32.59 15.25
N THR A 607 -25.55 -32.25 14.56
CA THR A 607 -25.74 -32.45 13.12
C THR A 607 -26.24 -31.17 12.46
N TYR A 608 -26.07 -31.03 11.14
CA TYR A 608 -26.58 -29.86 10.41
C TYR A 608 -28.12 -29.77 10.43
N GLU A 609 -28.84 -30.88 10.58
CA GLU A 609 -30.31 -30.91 10.72
C GLU A 609 -30.75 -30.39 12.11
N GLU A 610 -30.02 -30.77 13.16
CA GLU A 610 -30.22 -30.21 14.50
C GLU A 610 -29.86 -28.73 14.53
N LEU A 611 -28.77 -28.34 13.84
CA LEU A 611 -28.39 -26.94 13.68
C LEU A 611 -29.49 -26.16 12.97
N HIS A 612 -30.01 -26.69 11.86
CA HIS A 612 -31.13 -26.07 11.13
C HIS A 612 -32.32 -25.81 12.06
N THR A 613 -32.71 -26.82 12.85
CA THR A 613 -33.81 -26.73 13.81
C THR A 613 -33.53 -25.69 14.92
N ALA A 614 -32.32 -25.66 15.46
CA ALA A 614 -31.90 -24.70 16.47
C ALA A 614 -31.92 -23.26 15.92
N LEU A 615 -31.40 -23.04 14.72
CA LEU A 615 -31.40 -21.73 14.06
C LEU A 615 -32.83 -21.25 13.77
N LYS A 616 -33.74 -22.13 13.32
CA LYS A 616 -35.16 -21.77 13.16
C LYS A 616 -35.82 -21.36 14.46
N THR A 617 -35.58 -22.13 15.53
CA THR A 617 -36.09 -21.81 16.87
C THR A 617 -35.58 -20.44 17.33
N LEU A 618 -34.30 -20.13 17.10
CA LEU A 618 -33.73 -18.82 17.38
C LEU A 618 -34.34 -17.72 16.51
N LYS A 619 -34.58 -17.97 15.22
CA LYS A 619 -35.23 -17.00 14.31
C LYS A 619 -36.66 -16.68 14.73
N GLU A 620 -37.41 -17.67 15.21
CA GLU A 620 -38.77 -17.49 15.72
C GLU A 620 -38.77 -16.66 17.02
N LYS A 621 -37.83 -16.92 17.92
CA LYS A 621 -37.69 -16.20 19.20
C LYS A 621 -37.09 -14.80 19.04
N TYR A 622 -36.23 -14.62 18.05
CA TYR A 622 -35.54 -13.37 17.72
C TYR A 622 -35.76 -13.02 16.24
N PRO A 623 -36.95 -12.48 15.87
CA PRO A 623 -37.33 -12.26 14.47
C PRO A 623 -36.36 -11.37 13.67
N ASP A 624 -35.74 -10.39 14.33
CA ASP A 624 -34.79 -9.45 13.72
C ASP A 624 -33.35 -10.00 13.60
N SER A 625 -33.11 -11.21 14.07
CA SER A 625 -31.79 -11.87 14.03
C SER A 625 -31.51 -12.57 12.70
N TYR A 626 -30.24 -12.80 12.40
CA TYR A 626 -29.74 -13.84 11.52
C TYR A 626 -28.96 -14.83 12.39
N PRO A 627 -29.60 -15.91 12.89
CA PRO A 627 -29.05 -16.76 13.93
C PRO A 627 -27.65 -17.32 13.67
N LEU A 628 -27.30 -17.56 12.40
CA LEU A 628 -25.96 -17.94 11.97
C LEU A 628 -25.35 -16.80 11.14
N SER A 629 -24.16 -16.35 11.51
CA SER A 629 -23.39 -15.43 10.66
C SER A 629 -21.92 -15.83 10.61
N ILE A 630 -21.30 -15.60 9.46
CA ILE A 630 -19.88 -15.87 9.19
C ILE A 630 -19.31 -14.76 8.32
N ARG A 631 -18.10 -14.29 8.60
CA ARG A 631 -17.45 -13.20 7.83
C ARG A 631 -16.82 -13.68 6.51
N TYR A 632 -17.64 -14.33 5.67
CA TYR A 632 -17.22 -14.96 4.41
C TYR A 632 -16.50 -13.98 3.47
N GLY A 633 -16.93 -12.71 3.43
CA GLY A 633 -16.35 -11.70 2.55
C GLY A 633 -14.87 -11.41 2.80
N GLN A 634 -14.33 -11.81 3.96
CA GLN A 634 -12.92 -11.61 4.31
C GLN A 634 -12.07 -12.89 4.27
N ILE A 635 -12.66 -14.05 4.54
CA ILE A 635 -11.95 -15.35 4.64
C ILE A 635 -12.71 -16.47 3.90
N PRO A 636 -12.97 -16.30 2.59
CA PRO A 636 -13.86 -17.19 1.85
C PRO A 636 -13.32 -18.62 1.74
N ASP A 637 -12.00 -18.78 1.59
CA ASP A 637 -11.39 -20.11 1.46
C ASP A 637 -11.46 -20.88 2.79
N GLU A 638 -11.22 -20.19 3.91
CA GLU A 638 -11.36 -20.79 5.24
C GLU A 638 -12.80 -21.17 5.57
N MET A 639 -13.76 -20.31 5.20
CA MET A 639 -15.19 -20.62 5.38
C MET A 639 -15.60 -21.83 4.55
N ASN A 640 -15.18 -21.89 3.29
CA ASN A 640 -15.52 -23.03 2.42
C ASN A 640 -14.98 -24.34 2.99
N ALA A 641 -13.75 -24.38 3.49
CA ALA A 641 -13.20 -25.59 4.10
C ALA A 641 -13.99 -26.03 5.35
N ASN A 642 -14.43 -25.09 6.19
CA ASN A 642 -15.25 -25.37 7.38
C ASN A 642 -16.63 -25.95 7.01
N MET A 643 -17.18 -25.47 5.90
CA MET A 643 -18.44 -25.95 5.36
C MET A 643 -18.32 -27.34 4.73
N THR A 644 -17.22 -27.66 4.06
CA THR A 644 -17.07 -28.91 3.29
C THR A 644 -16.60 -30.10 4.12
N VAL A 645 -15.69 -29.89 5.08
CA VAL A 645 -15.02 -30.99 5.80
C VAL A 645 -16.01 -31.91 6.54
N ASN A 646 -17.07 -31.33 7.10
CA ASN A 646 -18.11 -32.05 7.85
C ASN A 646 -19.06 -32.85 6.95
N TYR A 647 -19.05 -32.60 5.64
CA TYR A 647 -19.75 -33.39 4.63
C TYR A 647 -18.87 -34.48 4.02
N GLY A 648 -17.62 -34.65 4.49
CA GLY A 648 -16.69 -35.62 3.93
C GLY A 648 -16.27 -35.28 2.49
N THR A 649 -16.19 -33.99 2.16
CA THR A 649 -15.77 -33.47 0.85
C THR A 649 -14.83 -32.28 1.05
N GLY A 650 -14.26 -31.75 -0.04
CA GLY A 650 -13.34 -30.61 -0.02
C GLY A 650 -13.90 -29.34 -0.66
N GLU A 651 -13.31 -28.20 -0.33
CA GLU A 651 -13.60 -26.90 -0.94
C GLU A 651 -13.08 -26.80 -2.38
N GLY A 652 -12.09 -27.61 -2.72
CA GLY A 652 -11.49 -27.70 -4.05
C GLY A 652 -10.81 -29.05 -4.25
N ALA A 653 -9.55 -29.03 -4.71
CA ALA A 653 -8.73 -30.23 -4.74
C ALA A 653 -8.30 -30.58 -3.32
N TYR A 654 -8.63 -31.78 -2.85
CA TYR A 654 -8.29 -32.27 -1.52
C TYR A 654 -7.81 -33.72 -1.58
N TYR A 655 -7.02 -34.13 -0.59
CA TYR A 655 -6.59 -35.51 -0.43
C TYR A 655 -7.57 -36.25 0.48
N ASP A 656 -8.17 -37.30 -0.05
CA ASP A 656 -9.03 -38.21 0.69
C ASP A 656 -8.15 -39.20 1.44
N PHE A 657 -8.05 -39.06 2.77
CA PHE A 657 -7.23 -39.94 3.60
C PHE A 657 -7.76 -41.37 3.67
N ASP A 658 -9.06 -41.58 3.50
CA ASP A 658 -9.69 -42.89 3.56
C ASP A 658 -9.46 -43.64 2.23
N GLN A 659 -9.61 -42.95 1.09
CA GLN A 659 -9.39 -43.52 -0.26
C GLN A 659 -7.93 -43.43 -0.75
N LYS A 660 -7.10 -42.60 -0.12
CA LYS A 660 -5.70 -42.32 -0.48
C LYS A 660 -5.53 -41.77 -1.91
N GLU A 661 -6.40 -40.85 -2.31
CA GLU A 661 -6.35 -40.21 -3.63
C GLU A 661 -6.75 -38.73 -3.59
N TRP A 662 -6.33 -37.99 -4.61
CA TRP A 662 -6.73 -36.59 -4.81
C TRP A 662 -8.08 -36.51 -5.51
N ARG A 663 -9.01 -35.75 -4.94
CA ARG A 663 -10.39 -35.57 -5.42
C ARG A 663 -10.75 -34.10 -5.47
N TYR A 664 -11.79 -33.77 -6.25
CA TYR A 664 -12.28 -32.40 -6.37
C TYR A 664 -13.69 -32.29 -5.80
N GLY A 665 -13.78 -31.81 -4.56
CA GLY A 665 -15.01 -31.82 -3.77
C GLY A 665 -16.22 -31.13 -4.43
N PRO A 666 -16.06 -29.97 -5.11
CA PRO A 666 -17.17 -29.30 -5.77
C PRO A 666 -17.82 -30.06 -6.93
N THR A 667 -17.36 -31.26 -7.28
CA THR A 667 -18.04 -32.16 -8.25
C THR A 667 -18.83 -33.29 -7.58
N GLU A 668 -18.77 -33.42 -6.25
CA GLU A 668 -19.31 -34.54 -5.51
C GLU A 668 -20.74 -34.31 -4.99
N ASP A 669 -21.49 -35.40 -4.79
CA ASP A 669 -22.85 -35.35 -4.25
C ASP A 669 -22.90 -34.80 -2.82
N ASN A 670 -21.87 -35.06 -2.01
CA ASN A 670 -21.77 -34.51 -0.66
C ASN A 670 -21.63 -32.98 -0.67
N TYR A 671 -20.92 -32.42 -1.65
CA TYR A 671 -20.83 -30.98 -1.83
C TYR A 671 -22.18 -30.41 -2.27
N LYS A 672 -22.91 -31.09 -3.17
CA LYS A 672 -24.30 -30.73 -3.52
C LYS A 672 -25.22 -30.68 -2.30
N ALA A 673 -25.11 -31.67 -1.41
CA ALA A 673 -25.89 -31.72 -0.17
C ALA A 673 -25.59 -30.53 0.74
N MET A 674 -24.31 -30.17 0.88
CA MET A 674 -23.89 -28.97 1.60
C MET A 674 -24.49 -27.69 1.00
N VAL A 675 -24.41 -27.52 -0.32
CA VAL A 675 -25.03 -26.36 -1.01
C VAL A 675 -26.54 -26.32 -0.77
N GLY A 676 -27.21 -27.48 -0.76
CA GLY A 676 -28.63 -27.59 -0.44
C GLY A 676 -28.98 -27.12 0.98
N MET A 677 -28.16 -27.46 1.97
CA MET A 677 -28.33 -27.00 3.34
C MET A 677 -28.09 -25.49 3.49
N TRP A 678 -27.04 -24.96 2.84
CA TRP A 678 -26.82 -23.51 2.86
C TRP A 678 -27.91 -22.72 2.13
N LYS A 679 -28.49 -23.32 1.08
CA LYS A 679 -29.69 -22.78 0.44
C LYS A 679 -30.87 -22.73 1.40
N SER A 680 -31.13 -23.77 2.21
CA SER A 680 -32.24 -23.73 3.18
C SER A 680 -32.00 -22.65 4.25
N PHE A 681 -30.77 -22.49 4.72
CA PHE A 681 -30.42 -21.39 5.64
C PHE A 681 -30.69 -20.01 5.03
N TYR A 682 -30.37 -19.83 3.75
CA TYR A 682 -30.61 -18.59 3.03
C TYR A 682 -32.10 -18.32 2.80
N ASP A 683 -32.82 -19.29 2.26
CA ASP A 683 -34.25 -19.17 1.92
C ASP A 683 -35.11 -18.91 3.17
N GLU A 684 -34.70 -19.45 4.33
CA GLU A 684 -35.39 -19.27 5.60
C GLU A 684 -34.89 -18.04 6.41
N GLY A 685 -33.94 -17.26 5.86
CA GLY A 685 -33.40 -16.06 6.51
C GLY A 685 -32.65 -16.34 7.81
N LEU A 686 -32.02 -17.53 7.91
CA LEU A 686 -31.21 -17.95 9.05
C LEU A 686 -29.78 -17.40 8.99
N VAL A 687 -29.34 -17.02 7.79
CA VAL A 687 -28.09 -16.31 7.52
C VAL A 687 -28.37 -14.93 6.90
N PRO A 688 -27.45 -13.94 7.05
CA PRO A 688 -27.61 -12.64 6.42
C PRO A 688 -27.75 -12.74 4.89
N PRO A 689 -28.56 -11.89 4.24
CA PRO A 689 -28.74 -11.92 2.78
C PRO A 689 -27.45 -11.60 2.01
N ASP A 690 -26.52 -10.90 2.65
CA ASP A 690 -25.20 -10.51 2.17
C ASP A 690 -24.07 -11.36 2.78
N PHE A 691 -24.37 -12.56 3.31
CA PHE A 691 -23.38 -13.37 4.03
C PHE A 691 -22.10 -13.63 3.23
N LEU A 692 -22.18 -13.77 1.90
CA LEU A 692 -21.03 -13.97 0.99
C LEU A 692 -20.08 -12.77 0.92
N SER A 693 -20.57 -11.56 1.20
CA SER A 693 -19.78 -10.33 1.22
C SER A 693 -19.55 -9.81 2.64
N LEU A 694 -20.14 -10.45 3.66
CA LEU A 694 -20.15 -9.98 5.04
C LEU A 694 -18.73 -9.79 5.59
N GLN A 695 -18.44 -8.57 6.01
CA GLN A 695 -17.12 -8.16 6.51
C GLN A 695 -17.03 -8.29 8.04
N THR A 696 -15.80 -8.24 8.57
CA THR A 696 -15.54 -8.43 10.02
C THR A 696 -16.38 -7.51 10.90
N LYS A 697 -16.51 -6.22 10.57
CA LYS A 697 -17.21 -5.29 11.46
C LYS A 697 -18.71 -5.58 11.53
N GLN A 698 -19.36 -5.81 10.39
CA GLN A 698 -20.79 -6.16 10.35
C GLN A 698 -21.05 -7.47 11.11
N TRP A 699 -20.19 -8.47 10.91
CA TRP A 699 -20.26 -9.74 11.62
C TRP A 699 -20.10 -9.56 13.15
N GLN A 700 -19.06 -8.82 13.59
CA GLN A 700 -18.84 -8.52 15.01
C GLN A 700 -20.06 -7.81 15.62
N ASP A 701 -20.60 -6.80 14.93
CA ASP A 701 -21.76 -6.07 15.40
C ASP A 701 -22.97 -7.00 15.56
N MET A 702 -23.19 -7.94 14.65
CA MET A 702 -24.29 -8.91 14.77
C MET A 702 -24.12 -9.84 15.98
N VAL A 703 -22.92 -10.38 16.20
CA VAL A 703 -22.64 -11.27 17.35
C VAL A 703 -22.78 -10.51 18.67
N SER A 704 -22.22 -9.29 18.75
CA SER A 704 -22.25 -8.44 19.94
C SER A 704 -23.66 -7.91 20.26
N THR A 705 -24.46 -7.56 19.26
CA THR A 705 -25.81 -7.00 19.46
C THR A 705 -26.92 -8.04 19.58
N GLY A 706 -26.57 -9.33 19.68
CA GLY A 706 -27.56 -10.41 19.79
C GLY A 706 -28.41 -10.60 18.53
N LYS A 707 -27.88 -10.19 17.37
CA LYS A 707 -28.47 -10.46 16.06
C LYS A 707 -27.93 -11.75 15.42
N SER A 708 -26.88 -12.34 15.98
CA SER A 708 -26.36 -13.64 15.60
C SER A 708 -25.95 -14.41 16.85
N PHE A 709 -26.14 -15.73 16.83
CA PHE A 709 -25.95 -16.59 17.99
C PHE A 709 -24.97 -17.73 17.75
N VAL A 710 -24.78 -18.13 16.49
CA VAL A 710 -23.83 -19.16 16.06
C VAL A 710 -22.90 -18.54 15.02
N THR A 711 -21.62 -18.91 15.04
CA THR A 711 -20.60 -18.43 14.10
C THR A 711 -19.45 -19.43 13.95
N ILE A 712 -18.62 -19.23 12.92
CA ILE A 712 -17.36 -19.93 12.70
C ILE A 712 -16.25 -18.87 12.57
N ASP A 713 -15.19 -18.96 13.38
CA ASP A 713 -14.03 -18.06 13.28
C ASP A 713 -12.83 -18.65 14.03
N TYR A 714 -11.74 -17.88 14.12
CA TYR A 714 -10.61 -18.22 14.97
C TYR A 714 -11.03 -18.40 16.43
N ILE A 715 -10.48 -19.41 17.09
CA ILE A 715 -10.80 -19.78 18.48
C ILE A 715 -10.59 -18.63 19.47
N SER A 716 -9.62 -17.75 19.22
CA SER A 716 -9.36 -16.55 20.03
C SER A 716 -10.52 -15.55 20.06
N ARG A 717 -11.54 -15.72 19.20
CA ARG A 717 -12.74 -14.89 19.21
C ARG A 717 -13.60 -15.08 20.45
N ILE A 718 -13.46 -16.18 21.17
CA ILE A 718 -14.12 -16.41 22.46
C ILE A 718 -13.73 -15.28 23.44
N ASP A 719 -12.43 -15.11 23.71
CA ASP A 719 -11.93 -14.04 24.59
C ASP A 719 -12.23 -12.65 24.03
N PHE A 720 -12.10 -12.48 22.71
CA PHE A 720 -12.41 -11.19 22.07
C PHE A 720 -13.84 -10.73 22.38
N PHE A 721 -14.83 -11.62 22.31
CA PHE A 721 -16.22 -11.27 22.60
C PHE A 721 -16.50 -11.28 24.10
N ASN A 722 -16.10 -12.32 24.85
CA ASN A 722 -16.40 -12.43 26.27
C ASN A 722 -15.80 -11.26 27.06
N ASN A 723 -14.51 -10.96 26.87
CA ASN A 723 -13.83 -9.90 27.62
C ASN A 723 -14.43 -8.51 27.36
N ALA A 724 -14.91 -8.25 26.13
CA ALA A 724 -15.51 -6.99 25.76
C ALA A 724 -16.97 -6.89 26.22
N MET A 725 -17.77 -7.92 25.94
CA MET A 725 -19.21 -7.87 26.13
C MET A 725 -19.63 -8.09 27.59
N GLN A 726 -18.88 -8.86 28.38
CA GLN A 726 -19.19 -9.08 29.80
C GLN A 726 -19.06 -7.83 30.66
N GLN A 727 -18.35 -6.80 30.18
CA GLN A 727 -18.27 -5.50 30.84
C GLN A 727 -19.63 -4.77 30.84
N GLU A 728 -20.42 -4.95 29.78
CA GLU A 728 -21.74 -4.32 29.63
C GLU A 728 -22.90 -5.27 29.93
N ASN A 729 -22.73 -6.56 29.63
CA ASN A 729 -23.69 -7.63 29.86
C ASN A 729 -22.99 -8.84 30.51
N PRO A 730 -22.96 -8.93 31.86
CA PRO A 730 -22.28 -10.01 32.57
C PRO A 730 -22.74 -11.43 32.22
N GLU A 731 -23.95 -11.58 31.68
CA GLU A 731 -24.48 -12.87 31.24
C GLU A 731 -24.00 -13.28 29.84
N PHE A 732 -23.37 -12.38 29.08
CA PHE A 732 -22.88 -12.70 27.74
C PHE A 732 -21.84 -13.83 27.81
N ASN A 733 -22.07 -14.93 27.08
CA ASN A 733 -21.17 -16.06 27.09
C ASN A 733 -21.06 -16.74 25.72
N MET A 734 -19.98 -16.47 25.02
CA MET A 734 -19.56 -17.16 23.79
C MET A 734 -18.72 -18.39 24.15
N GLN A 735 -19.07 -19.56 23.62
CA GLN A 735 -18.37 -20.83 23.91
C GLN A 735 -18.11 -21.62 22.64
N PHE A 736 -17.16 -22.57 22.74
CA PHE A 736 -16.91 -23.57 21.71
C PHE A 736 -18.16 -24.43 21.45
N MET A 737 -18.49 -24.61 20.18
CA MET A 737 -19.49 -25.57 19.72
C MET A 737 -18.78 -26.70 18.97
N ALA A 738 -19.15 -27.95 19.23
CA ALA A 738 -18.69 -29.07 18.41
C ALA A 738 -19.13 -28.83 16.94
N PRO A 739 -18.24 -29.06 15.94
CA PRO A 739 -18.63 -28.91 14.55
C PRO A 739 -19.76 -29.90 14.20
N PRO A 740 -20.87 -29.44 13.60
CA PRO A 740 -22.00 -30.32 13.30
C PRO A 740 -21.67 -31.26 12.14
N ALA A 741 -22.04 -32.54 12.27
CA ALA A 741 -21.88 -33.52 11.19
C ALA A 741 -22.81 -33.18 10.01
N GLY A 742 -22.26 -33.13 8.79
CA GLY A 742 -22.97 -32.77 7.56
C GLY A 742 -23.74 -33.92 6.92
N ILE A 743 -23.36 -35.16 7.23
CA ILE A 743 -24.02 -36.39 6.75
C ILE A 743 -24.34 -37.32 7.92
N SER A 744 -25.36 -38.17 7.77
CA SER A 744 -25.76 -39.12 8.80
C SER A 744 -24.60 -40.10 9.12
N GLY A 745 -24.14 -40.13 10.37
CA GLY A 745 -22.97 -40.91 10.79
C GLY A 745 -21.63 -40.35 10.30
N GLY A 746 -21.61 -39.12 9.78
CA GLY A 746 -20.41 -38.41 9.33
C GLY A 746 -19.50 -37.97 10.46
N LYS A 747 -18.26 -37.62 10.10
CA LYS A 747 -17.24 -37.11 11.04
C LYS A 747 -17.54 -35.64 11.39
N GLN A 748 -17.28 -35.26 12.64
CA GLN A 748 -17.30 -33.87 13.12
C GLN A 748 -15.86 -33.38 13.14
N LEU A 749 -15.50 -32.43 12.27
CA LEU A 749 -14.12 -32.04 12.02
C LEU A 749 -13.95 -30.51 11.93
N ASN A 750 -12.82 -30.03 12.46
CA ASN A 750 -12.31 -28.67 12.25
C ASN A 750 -11.17 -28.71 11.22
N PRO A 751 -11.25 -28.00 10.08
CA PRO A 751 -10.29 -28.18 8.98
C PRO A 751 -8.95 -27.45 9.20
N TYR A 752 -8.91 -26.43 10.07
CA TYR A 752 -7.72 -25.62 10.32
C TYR A 752 -7.17 -25.84 11.73
N PHE A 753 -5.98 -26.43 11.79
CA PHE A 753 -5.20 -26.74 12.99
C PHE A 753 -3.70 -26.79 12.59
N HIS A 754 -2.77 -26.48 13.50
CA HIS A 754 -1.31 -26.66 13.35
C HIS A 754 -0.55 -25.96 12.19
N TYR A 755 -1.04 -24.89 11.54
CA TYR A 755 -0.35 -24.38 10.34
C TYR A 755 0.06 -22.90 10.33
N MET A 756 1.30 -22.66 9.86
CA MET A 756 1.79 -21.34 9.46
C MET A 756 2.62 -21.40 8.16
N GLU A 757 2.29 -20.53 7.21
CA GLU A 757 2.97 -20.47 5.90
C GLU A 757 4.32 -19.77 5.94
N GLY A 758 4.47 -18.76 6.80
CA GLY A 758 5.63 -17.89 6.82
C GLY A 758 6.72 -18.35 7.77
N GLY A 759 7.97 -18.01 7.46
CA GLY A 759 9.14 -18.42 8.23
C GLY A 759 10.42 -17.74 7.75
N LEU A 760 11.53 -18.03 8.43
CA LEU A 760 12.83 -17.44 8.12
C LEU A 760 13.54 -18.21 6.99
N THR A 761 14.26 -17.46 6.17
CA THR A 761 15.06 -17.94 5.03
C THR A 761 16.45 -17.33 5.07
N VAL A 762 17.43 -18.01 4.45
CA VAL A 762 18.82 -17.54 4.38
C VAL A 762 19.17 -17.18 2.93
N ALA A 763 19.74 -16.00 2.73
CA ALA A 763 20.17 -15.56 1.40
C ALA A 763 21.38 -16.35 0.90
N SER A 764 21.35 -16.78 -0.37
CA SER A 764 22.47 -17.49 -1.01
C SER A 764 23.73 -16.62 -1.14
N THR A 765 23.58 -15.29 -1.08
CA THR A 765 24.68 -14.31 -1.13
C THR A 765 25.29 -14.01 0.24
N SER A 766 24.78 -14.59 1.34
CA SER A 766 25.35 -14.36 2.66
C SER A 766 26.79 -14.87 2.73
N LYS A 767 27.67 -14.11 3.39
CA LYS A 767 29.04 -14.53 3.67
C LYS A 767 29.16 -15.32 4.97
N ASN A 768 28.07 -15.42 5.73
CA ASN A 768 28.05 -15.95 7.10
C ASN A 768 27.16 -17.21 7.21
N ILE A 769 26.93 -17.93 6.11
CA ILE A 769 25.95 -19.02 6.03
C ILE A 769 26.08 -19.99 7.21
N ASP A 770 27.27 -20.58 7.44
CA ASP A 770 27.46 -21.55 8.53
C ASP A 770 27.18 -20.98 9.93
N ASP A 771 27.46 -19.70 10.15
CA ASP A 771 27.19 -19.03 11.42
C ASP A 771 25.72 -18.68 11.59
N VAL A 772 25.04 -18.30 10.50
CA VAL A 772 23.58 -18.11 10.47
C VAL A 772 22.88 -19.44 10.74
N MET A 773 23.35 -20.55 10.17
CA MET A 773 22.79 -21.88 10.44
C MET A 773 22.91 -22.27 11.92
N LYS A 774 24.07 -22.03 12.55
CA LYS A 774 24.25 -22.28 14.00
C LYS A 774 23.34 -21.40 14.87
N TYR A 775 23.18 -20.13 14.48
CA TYR A 775 22.25 -19.22 15.15
C TYR A 775 20.80 -19.70 15.03
N MET A 776 20.40 -20.17 13.85
CA MET A 776 19.05 -20.70 13.64
C MET A 776 18.82 -22.04 14.36
N ASP A 777 19.85 -22.90 14.44
CA ASP A 777 19.79 -24.17 15.15
C ASP A 777 19.51 -24.00 16.66
N PHE A 778 19.93 -22.89 17.25
CA PHE A 778 19.63 -22.57 18.65
C PHE A 778 18.12 -22.58 18.92
N PHE A 779 17.29 -22.06 18.01
CA PHE A 779 15.84 -22.04 18.18
C PHE A 779 15.21 -23.45 18.16
N TYR A 780 15.92 -24.46 17.65
CA TYR A 780 15.49 -25.86 17.68
C TYR A 780 16.00 -26.62 18.91
N SER A 781 16.67 -25.93 19.85
CA SER A 781 17.02 -26.47 21.16
C SER A 781 15.92 -26.17 22.19
N GLU A 782 15.81 -26.97 23.26
CA GLU A 782 14.88 -26.70 24.37
C GLU A 782 15.13 -25.34 25.03
N GLU A 783 16.40 -24.91 25.12
CA GLU A 783 16.76 -23.59 25.65
C GLU A 783 16.25 -22.47 24.73
N GLY A 784 16.47 -22.58 23.42
CA GLY A 784 15.99 -21.60 22.44
C GLY A 784 14.47 -21.58 22.30
N ARG A 785 13.81 -22.74 22.37
CA ARG A 785 12.36 -22.86 22.44
C ARG A 785 11.82 -22.15 23.67
N THR A 786 12.40 -22.40 24.85
CA THR A 786 11.98 -21.75 26.10
C THR A 786 12.18 -20.24 26.02
N LEU A 787 13.35 -19.80 25.56
CA LEU A 787 13.66 -18.37 25.46
C LEU A 787 12.72 -17.64 24.49
N SER A 788 12.45 -18.21 23.31
CA SER A 788 11.60 -17.58 22.30
C SER A 788 10.11 -17.60 22.64
N SER A 789 9.69 -18.54 23.51
CA SER A 789 8.29 -18.73 23.90
C SER A 789 7.94 -17.98 25.18
N TRP A 790 8.79 -18.08 26.19
CA TRP A 790 8.53 -17.60 27.56
C TRP A 790 9.43 -16.45 27.98
N GLY A 791 10.62 -16.31 27.39
CA GLY A 791 11.63 -15.33 27.79
C GLY A 791 12.60 -15.88 28.83
N VAL A 792 12.94 -15.07 29.84
CA VAL A 792 13.88 -15.42 30.93
C VAL A 792 13.12 -15.61 32.25
N GLU A 793 13.44 -16.68 32.97
CA GLU A 793 12.88 -17.00 34.28
C GLU A 793 13.21 -15.89 35.31
N GLY A 794 12.22 -15.46 36.08
CA GLY A 794 12.32 -14.34 37.03
C GLY A 794 12.14 -12.96 36.40
N GLU A 795 12.46 -12.79 35.11
CA GLU A 795 12.22 -11.54 34.37
C GLU A 795 10.83 -11.49 33.74
N THR A 796 10.45 -12.55 33.03
CA THR A 796 9.21 -12.62 32.23
C THR A 796 8.22 -13.65 32.75
N PHE A 797 8.72 -14.78 33.23
CA PHE A 797 7.90 -15.88 33.74
C PHE A 797 8.43 -16.38 35.08
N ILE A 798 7.60 -17.09 35.82
CA ILE A 798 7.96 -17.82 37.03
C ILE A 798 7.56 -19.29 36.89
N LYS A 799 8.30 -20.18 37.56
CA LYS A 799 7.99 -21.59 37.63
C LYS A 799 7.37 -21.93 38.99
N GLU A 800 6.14 -22.43 38.97
CA GLU A 800 5.39 -22.89 40.13
C GLU A 800 5.24 -24.41 40.05
N GLY A 801 6.20 -25.16 40.63
CA GLY A 801 6.26 -26.62 40.47
C GLY A 801 6.63 -27.01 39.04
N ASP A 802 5.77 -27.79 38.37
CA ASP A 802 5.94 -28.15 36.95
C ASP A 802 5.24 -27.16 35.98
N THR A 803 4.52 -26.17 36.52
CA THR A 803 3.78 -25.19 35.69
C THR A 803 4.60 -23.92 35.50
N ILE A 804 4.67 -23.44 34.25
CA ILE A 804 5.27 -22.16 33.88
C ILE A 804 4.16 -21.13 33.69
N LYS A 805 4.32 -19.92 34.24
CA LYS A 805 3.37 -18.82 34.07
C LYS A 805 4.11 -17.52 33.80
N PHE A 806 3.58 -16.71 32.88
CA PHE A 806 4.01 -15.32 32.77
C PHE A 806 3.74 -14.57 34.08
N LYS A 807 4.58 -13.57 34.36
CA LYS A 807 4.37 -12.72 35.51
C LYS A 807 3.10 -11.86 35.34
N PRO A 808 2.48 -11.40 36.44
CA PRO A 808 1.18 -10.74 36.40
C PRO A 808 1.11 -9.45 35.56
N GLU A 809 2.25 -8.83 35.23
CA GLU A 809 2.30 -7.66 34.36
C GLU A 809 1.97 -7.94 32.88
N TYR A 810 1.93 -9.20 32.45
CA TYR A 810 1.54 -9.59 31.10
C TYR A 810 0.11 -10.12 31.12
N ASN A 811 -0.85 -9.29 30.72
CA ASN A 811 -2.28 -9.65 30.80
C ASN A 811 -2.77 -10.43 29.59
N ASP A 812 -2.14 -10.22 28.43
CA ASP A 812 -2.47 -10.92 27.19
C ASP A 812 -1.25 -11.07 26.27
N VAL A 813 -1.41 -11.86 25.20
CA VAL A 813 -0.35 -12.17 24.23
C VAL A 813 0.12 -10.93 23.45
N ILE A 814 -0.76 -9.97 23.19
CA ILE A 814 -0.43 -8.74 22.44
C ILE A 814 0.45 -7.83 23.31
N GLU A 815 0.08 -7.64 24.56
CA GLU A 815 0.85 -6.88 25.54
C GLU A 815 2.23 -7.51 25.74
N MET A 816 2.28 -8.82 25.95
CA MET A 816 3.52 -9.58 26.04
C MET A 816 4.44 -9.33 24.84
N ARG A 817 3.91 -9.41 23.60
CA ARG A 817 4.68 -9.13 22.37
C ARG A 817 5.20 -7.70 22.31
N LYS A 818 4.36 -6.71 22.64
CA LYS A 818 4.76 -5.28 22.61
C LYS A 818 5.89 -4.98 23.58
N GLN A 819 5.86 -5.60 24.76
CA GLN A 819 6.86 -5.36 25.80
C GLN A 819 8.15 -6.14 25.57
N THR A 820 8.07 -7.37 25.07
CA THR A 820 9.21 -8.31 25.06
C THR A 820 9.79 -8.61 23.67
N GLY A 821 8.98 -8.53 22.62
CA GLY A 821 9.31 -8.99 21.27
C GLY A 821 9.27 -10.50 21.06
N LEU A 822 8.85 -11.28 22.07
CA LEU A 822 8.73 -12.74 21.98
C LEU A 822 7.72 -13.16 20.91
N GLN A 823 7.94 -14.32 20.29
CA GLN A 823 7.03 -14.93 19.32
C GLN A 823 6.65 -14.00 18.14
N THR A 824 7.61 -13.23 17.63
CA THR A 824 7.47 -12.34 16.46
C THR A 824 8.28 -12.88 15.27
N SER A 825 8.15 -12.31 14.07
CA SER A 825 8.73 -12.84 12.82
C SER A 825 10.24 -13.10 12.82
N GLY A 826 11.00 -12.55 13.78
CA GLY A 826 12.45 -12.79 13.92
C GLY A 826 12.85 -13.82 14.98
N THR A 827 11.91 -14.30 15.78
CA THR A 827 12.14 -15.25 16.89
C THR A 827 11.27 -16.49 16.76
N TYR A 828 10.54 -16.59 15.67
CA TYR A 828 9.47 -17.54 15.48
C TYR A 828 9.89 -18.67 14.54
N THR A 829 10.23 -19.83 15.13
CA THR A 829 10.41 -21.11 14.44
C THR A 829 9.72 -22.24 15.22
N TRP A 830 10.29 -22.67 16.34
CA TRP A 830 9.71 -23.68 17.23
C TRP A 830 9.34 -23.05 18.57
N ILE A 831 8.05 -22.98 18.87
CA ILE A 831 7.56 -22.38 20.12
C ILE A 831 6.78 -23.37 20.98
N ASP A 832 6.78 -23.14 22.28
CA ASP A 832 5.91 -23.78 23.24
C ASP A 832 4.55 -23.08 23.29
N PHE A 833 3.52 -23.74 22.75
CA PHE A 833 2.16 -23.24 22.74
C PHE A 833 1.58 -23.00 24.15
N ASN A 834 2.10 -23.68 25.17
CA ASN A 834 1.68 -23.45 26.55
C ASN A 834 1.93 -22.01 27.03
N ALA A 835 2.89 -21.30 26.41
CA ALA A 835 3.10 -19.88 26.66
C ALA A 835 1.84 -19.07 26.36
N HIS A 836 1.19 -19.31 25.21
CA HIS A 836 -0.08 -18.68 24.87
C HIS A 836 -1.20 -19.09 25.81
N LEU A 837 -1.33 -20.40 26.07
CA LEU A 837 -2.38 -20.93 26.96
C LEU A 837 -2.35 -20.29 28.36
N SER A 838 -1.15 -19.96 28.87
CA SER A 838 -1.00 -19.34 30.19
C SER A 838 -1.60 -17.92 30.27
N LEU A 839 -1.77 -17.24 29.14
CA LEU A 839 -2.34 -15.89 29.03
C LEU A 839 -3.80 -15.88 28.57
N PHE A 840 -4.40 -17.04 28.30
CA PHE A 840 -5.78 -17.16 27.87
C PHE A 840 -6.74 -17.22 29.05
N SER A 841 -7.99 -16.79 28.84
CA SER A 841 -9.05 -17.00 29.82
C SER A 841 -9.35 -18.50 30.01
N ASP A 842 -10.05 -18.85 31.08
CA ASP A 842 -10.45 -20.24 31.32
C ASP A 842 -11.46 -20.74 30.28
N ASP A 843 -12.32 -19.86 29.74
CA ASP A 843 -13.23 -20.19 28.63
C ASP A 843 -12.44 -20.57 27.37
N LEU A 844 -11.42 -19.79 27.03
CA LEU A 844 -10.60 -20.06 25.86
C LEU A 844 -9.74 -21.31 26.06
N LYS A 845 -9.17 -21.55 27.25
CA LYS A 845 -8.47 -22.81 27.56
C LYS A 845 -9.38 -24.01 27.38
N HIS A 846 -10.59 -23.95 27.92
CA HIS A 846 -11.58 -25.01 27.74
C HIS A 846 -11.90 -25.25 26.27
N ALA A 847 -12.08 -24.18 25.49
CA ALA A 847 -12.30 -24.30 24.05
C ALA A 847 -11.15 -25.00 23.32
N TYR A 848 -9.89 -24.75 23.69
CA TYR A 848 -8.74 -25.45 23.12
C TYR A 848 -8.74 -26.94 23.48
N GLU A 849 -9.04 -27.28 24.74
CA GLU A 849 -9.14 -28.68 25.19
C GLU A 849 -10.24 -29.46 24.44
N GLU A 850 -11.37 -28.81 24.16
CA GLU A 850 -12.47 -29.43 23.42
C GLU A 850 -12.20 -29.51 21.91
N ALA A 851 -11.65 -28.44 21.31
CA ALA A 851 -11.46 -28.34 19.86
C ALA A 851 -10.54 -29.44 19.28
N VAL A 852 -9.50 -29.83 20.02
CA VAL A 852 -8.52 -30.87 19.61
C VAL A 852 -9.18 -32.22 19.37
N LYS A 853 -10.30 -32.52 20.05
CA LYS A 853 -11.03 -33.79 19.87
C LYS A 853 -11.64 -33.94 18.47
N TYR A 854 -11.73 -32.83 17.72
CA TYR A 854 -12.32 -32.74 16.39
C TYR A 854 -11.29 -32.46 15.30
N ASP A 855 -10.00 -32.63 15.60
CA ASP A 855 -8.95 -32.50 14.60
C ASP A 855 -9.02 -33.68 13.60
N PRO A 856 -8.86 -33.43 12.29
CA PRO A 856 -8.77 -34.50 11.31
C PRO A 856 -7.49 -35.33 11.52
N PRO A 857 -7.45 -36.57 11.02
CA PRO A 857 -6.36 -37.51 11.29
C PRO A 857 -4.98 -36.99 10.86
N ALA A 858 -4.94 -36.11 9.87
CA ALA A 858 -3.77 -35.38 9.45
C ALA A 858 -4.19 -34.09 8.73
N MET A 859 -3.28 -33.14 8.65
CA MET A 859 -3.48 -31.92 7.86
C MET A 859 -3.53 -32.27 6.37
N GLN A 860 -4.43 -31.64 5.61
CA GLN A 860 -4.48 -31.78 4.15
C GLN A 860 -3.08 -31.52 3.54
N PRO A 861 -2.54 -32.43 2.72
CA PRO A 861 -1.22 -32.26 2.14
C PRO A 861 -1.12 -31.00 1.29
N ARG A 862 0.04 -30.34 1.34
CA ARG A 862 0.33 -29.14 0.56
C ARG A 862 1.53 -29.42 -0.35
N PRO A 863 1.30 -30.06 -1.51
CA PRO A 863 2.41 -30.47 -2.35
C PRO A 863 3.17 -29.25 -2.88
N ALA A 864 4.49 -29.39 -2.99
CA ALA A 864 5.34 -28.35 -3.53
C ALA A 864 5.30 -28.38 -5.06
N PHE A 865 4.72 -27.35 -5.67
CA PHE A 865 4.57 -27.25 -7.11
C PHE A 865 5.83 -26.69 -7.79
N THR A 866 6.15 -27.21 -8.97
CA THR A 866 7.11 -26.62 -9.92
C THR A 866 6.56 -25.34 -10.54
N GLU A 867 7.39 -24.59 -11.27
CA GLU A 867 6.94 -23.38 -11.99
C GLU A 867 5.82 -23.68 -13.01
N VAL A 868 5.95 -24.77 -13.77
CA VAL A 868 4.95 -25.21 -14.76
C VAL A 868 3.65 -25.64 -14.09
N GLU A 869 3.73 -26.40 -13.01
CA GLU A 869 2.54 -26.81 -12.24
C GLU A 869 1.87 -25.58 -11.60
N ASN A 870 2.64 -24.63 -11.07
CA ASN A 870 2.12 -23.36 -10.56
C ASN A 870 1.39 -22.55 -11.65
N GLU A 871 1.85 -22.59 -12.90
CA GLU A 871 1.15 -21.99 -14.03
C GLU A 871 -0.21 -22.67 -14.27
N VAL A 872 -0.26 -24.01 -14.18
CA VAL A 872 -1.53 -24.77 -14.25
C VAL A 872 -2.47 -24.35 -13.12
N ILE A 873 -1.99 -24.27 -11.88
CA ILE A 873 -2.80 -23.81 -10.74
C ILE A 873 -3.29 -22.37 -10.96
N SER A 874 -2.42 -21.47 -11.45
CA SER A 874 -2.74 -20.06 -11.63
C SER A 874 -3.72 -19.79 -12.77
N ILE A 875 -3.72 -20.60 -13.82
CA ILE A 875 -4.61 -20.42 -14.97
C ILE A 875 -5.86 -21.30 -14.83
N THR A 876 -5.65 -22.61 -14.73
CA THR A 876 -6.72 -23.62 -14.71
C THR A 876 -7.41 -23.62 -13.35
N GLY A 877 -6.63 -23.68 -12.27
CA GLY A 877 -7.16 -23.67 -10.90
C GLY A 877 -7.95 -22.41 -10.57
N GLN A 878 -7.48 -21.22 -11.00
CA GLN A 878 -8.21 -19.96 -10.79
C GLN A 878 -9.51 -19.87 -11.60
N ALA A 879 -9.52 -20.36 -12.85
CA ALA A 879 -10.74 -20.42 -13.65
C ALA A 879 -11.79 -21.34 -13.00
N ILE A 880 -11.37 -22.52 -12.55
CA ILE A 880 -12.20 -23.48 -11.81
C ILE A 880 -12.73 -22.84 -10.50
N LYS A 881 -11.85 -22.24 -9.69
CA LYS A 881 -12.21 -21.57 -8.43
C LYS A 881 -13.25 -20.48 -8.64
N LYS A 882 -13.04 -19.61 -9.64
CA LYS A 882 -13.98 -18.54 -9.97
C LYS A 882 -15.35 -19.09 -10.37
N HIS A 883 -15.39 -20.11 -11.23
CA HIS A 883 -16.66 -20.72 -11.66
C HIS A 883 -17.38 -21.43 -10.52
N ARG A 884 -16.63 -22.10 -9.62
CA ARG A 884 -17.14 -22.68 -8.37
C ARG A 884 -17.77 -21.61 -7.48
N ASP A 885 -17.05 -20.54 -7.18
CA ASP A 885 -17.50 -19.48 -6.26
C ASP A 885 -18.75 -18.76 -6.81
N GLU A 886 -18.77 -18.44 -8.10
CA GLU A 886 -19.94 -17.87 -8.76
C GLU A 886 -21.14 -18.84 -8.76
N SER A 887 -20.90 -20.13 -8.98
CA SER A 887 -21.97 -21.14 -9.00
C SER A 887 -22.53 -21.41 -7.61
N PHE A 888 -21.67 -21.52 -6.58
CA PHE A 888 -22.08 -21.63 -5.18
C PHE A 888 -23.02 -20.47 -4.81
N ALA A 889 -22.62 -19.24 -5.10
CA ALA A 889 -23.45 -18.06 -4.86
C ALA A 889 -24.81 -18.14 -5.58
N LYS A 890 -24.81 -18.54 -6.85
CA LYS A 890 -26.05 -18.67 -7.64
C LYS A 890 -26.96 -19.78 -7.13
N PHE A 891 -26.41 -20.92 -6.70
CA PHE A 891 -27.21 -22.02 -6.15
C PHE A 891 -27.85 -21.63 -4.81
N VAL A 892 -27.07 -21.06 -3.88
CA VAL A 892 -27.57 -20.67 -2.55
C VAL A 892 -28.62 -19.56 -2.67
N THR A 893 -28.35 -18.52 -3.47
CA THR A 893 -29.30 -17.40 -3.68
C THR A 893 -30.50 -17.76 -4.57
N GLY A 894 -30.52 -18.97 -5.14
CA GLY A 894 -31.62 -19.43 -6.01
C GLY A 894 -31.59 -18.90 -7.44
N SER A 895 -30.56 -18.16 -7.84
CA SER A 895 -30.37 -17.72 -9.25
C SER A 895 -30.01 -18.88 -10.20
N ARG A 896 -29.58 -20.03 -9.66
CA ARG A 896 -29.38 -21.30 -10.38
C ARG A 896 -30.05 -22.44 -9.63
N SER A 897 -30.73 -23.33 -10.33
CA SER A 897 -31.44 -24.46 -9.71
C SER A 897 -30.50 -25.61 -9.39
N LEU A 898 -30.64 -26.26 -8.22
CA LEU A 898 -29.91 -27.49 -7.89
C LEU A 898 -30.23 -28.67 -8.83
N ALA A 899 -31.29 -28.57 -9.64
CA ALA A 899 -31.54 -29.50 -10.73
C ALA A 899 -30.48 -29.41 -11.84
N ASP A 900 -29.81 -28.26 -11.99
CA ASP A 900 -28.75 -28.03 -12.98
C ASP A 900 -27.37 -28.52 -12.49
N TRP A 901 -27.33 -29.36 -11.45
CA TRP A 901 -26.07 -29.81 -10.83
C TRP A 901 -25.20 -30.61 -11.81
N GLU A 902 -25.78 -31.54 -12.56
CA GLU A 902 -25.03 -32.36 -13.53
C GLU A 902 -24.37 -31.48 -14.60
N LYS A 903 -25.08 -30.46 -15.07
CA LYS A 903 -24.55 -29.47 -16.01
C LYS A 903 -23.42 -28.64 -15.38
N TYR A 904 -23.55 -28.25 -14.11
CA TYR A 904 -22.49 -27.58 -13.37
C TYR A 904 -21.23 -28.44 -13.25
N VAL A 905 -21.38 -29.73 -12.93
CA VAL A 905 -20.27 -30.69 -12.88
C VAL A 905 -19.61 -30.81 -14.25
N GLU A 906 -20.38 -30.89 -15.33
CA GLU A 906 -19.86 -30.88 -16.71
C GLU A 906 -19.06 -29.60 -17.02
N GLU A 907 -19.60 -28.42 -16.67
CA GLU A 907 -18.92 -27.14 -16.83
C GLU A 907 -17.57 -27.10 -16.08
N ILE A 908 -17.55 -27.54 -14.83
CA ILE A 908 -16.35 -27.62 -14.00
C ILE A 908 -15.33 -28.59 -14.59
N ASN A 909 -15.75 -29.78 -15.01
CA ASN A 909 -14.85 -30.76 -15.62
C ASN A 909 -14.25 -30.23 -16.93
N ASN A 910 -15.05 -29.54 -17.76
CA ASN A 910 -14.59 -28.88 -18.98
C ASN A 910 -13.57 -27.77 -18.75
N LEU A 911 -13.54 -27.17 -17.55
CA LEU A 911 -12.50 -26.19 -17.17
C LEU A 911 -11.16 -26.84 -16.81
N GLY A 912 -11.09 -28.17 -16.71
CA GLY A 912 -9.84 -28.91 -16.56
C GLY A 912 -9.57 -29.47 -15.16
N VAL A 913 -10.61 -29.93 -14.44
CA VAL A 913 -10.44 -30.57 -13.12
C VAL A 913 -9.48 -31.76 -13.17
N ASP A 914 -9.55 -32.62 -14.20
CA ASP A 914 -8.64 -33.77 -14.31
C ASP A 914 -7.17 -33.34 -14.36
N LYS A 915 -6.88 -32.25 -15.09
CA LYS A 915 -5.53 -31.67 -15.18
C LYS A 915 -5.09 -31.06 -13.85
N LEU A 916 -6.02 -30.45 -13.11
CA LEU A 916 -5.76 -29.95 -11.77
C LEU A 916 -5.41 -31.10 -10.83
N LEU A 917 -6.22 -32.15 -10.78
CA LEU A 917 -6.00 -33.31 -9.91
C LEU A 917 -4.72 -34.08 -10.26
N SER A 918 -4.41 -34.26 -11.55
CA SER A 918 -3.15 -34.88 -11.96
C SER A 918 -1.95 -34.06 -11.49
N THR A 919 -2.03 -32.73 -11.57
CA THR A 919 -0.99 -31.81 -11.09
C THR A 919 -0.77 -31.94 -9.59
N TYR A 920 -1.84 -31.98 -8.80
CA TYR A 920 -1.75 -32.18 -7.34
C TYR A 920 -1.15 -33.54 -6.98
N LYS A 921 -1.58 -34.60 -7.68
CA LYS A 921 -1.08 -35.96 -7.47
C LYS A 921 0.41 -36.07 -7.80
N GLU A 922 0.84 -35.61 -8.97
CA GLU A 922 2.25 -35.62 -9.39
C GLU A 922 3.14 -34.85 -8.41
N ALA A 923 2.69 -33.67 -7.96
CA ALA A 923 3.41 -32.87 -6.99
C ALA A 923 3.49 -33.52 -5.61
N TYR A 924 2.42 -34.19 -5.17
CA TYR A 924 2.37 -34.92 -3.90
C TYR A 924 3.28 -36.16 -3.91
N ASP A 925 3.17 -37.00 -4.94
CA ASP A 925 3.96 -38.21 -5.09
C ASP A 925 5.47 -37.89 -5.17
N ARG A 926 5.84 -36.75 -5.78
CA ARG A 926 7.23 -36.30 -5.86
C ARG A 926 7.85 -36.06 -4.48
N VAL A 927 7.13 -35.39 -3.58
CA VAL A 927 7.64 -35.06 -2.24
C VAL A 927 7.66 -36.30 -1.34
N GLN A 928 6.64 -37.17 -1.42
CA GLN A 928 6.56 -38.38 -0.58
C GLN A 928 7.70 -39.37 -0.83
N ASN A 929 8.28 -39.37 -2.03
CA ASN A 929 9.40 -40.23 -2.39
C ASN A 929 10.78 -39.67 -1.96
N VAL A 930 10.85 -38.46 -1.42
CA VAL A 930 12.10 -37.88 -0.92
C VAL A 930 12.46 -38.50 0.42
N GLN A 931 13.60 -39.20 0.49
CA GLN A 931 14.16 -39.61 1.77
C GLN A 931 14.71 -38.37 2.48
N LEU A 932 14.21 -38.10 3.70
CA LEU A 932 14.80 -37.15 4.63
C LEU A 932 16.14 -37.70 5.18
N SER A 933 17.12 -37.95 4.33
CA SER A 933 18.48 -38.27 4.75
C SER A 933 19.33 -37.02 4.57
N ALA A 934 19.81 -36.48 5.69
CA ALA A 934 20.88 -35.49 5.67
C ALA A 934 22.09 -36.14 4.98
N LYS A 935 22.53 -35.57 3.86
CA LYS A 935 23.78 -35.98 3.21
C LYS A 935 24.98 -35.60 4.07
#